data_AF-A0AAV5GHB7-F1
#
_entry.id   AF-A0AAV5GHB7-F1
#
_cell.length_a   1.000
_cell.length_b   1.000
_cell.length_c   1.000
_cell.angle_alpha   90.00
_cell.angle_beta   90.00
_cell.angle_gamma   90.00
#
_symmetry.space_group_name_H-M   'P 1'
#
loop_
_entity.id
_entity.type
_entity.pdbx_description
1 polymer ?
#
loop_
_entity_poly.entity_id
_entity_poly.type
_entity_poly.pdbx_seq_one_letter_code
_entity_poly.pdbx_strand_id
1 'polypeptide(L)'
;MSLVQSSIDDYLVASFPVPAAAGGRRQGASLALHPPVAAVQYTQHSRQDTRLAVATPGVGFSVYDLADQTPLSSVTVGPSFAPTTAAVSRSTPSTSSESIRVKSARRTWVGVRTEEGKGEIWCWHEDERKDGSTEGDAGKAVWPISEPLAALAAPRSLPSHISFLSASGALALAPSDNLTSLASLPASDLPTPALSQSLRLVPISSSSAPAFLPASLVSALPPASSSKAHLALVVRTYGSSAATTVDGEPSSLVEIGKKKFKRNPRPSSSAVIDAADAAGSSVAAQGAKRSEIELVVLDPEVTVPDEFEPRLGLVSLGKVVVEGEQVVVSDDGFVTALGVDGTLSSSRLSFASALPIESYPSLFFPTAPVGLPSPVLTHVKAVTLSSTVIAPSHFALLALHTSFVALASPRPTMAEGTAPIVSVSFWDTRFGTVIASTDLTVPSAVAASTSALSLSLSLAAAHTAILTLSPSSSSTPSATSGIRTALFGLPLSPLPSASVLAAVVGKHALTARFLAAPPQAQSVLARAKQAEPLRSLRPGQSDKKLALQDASRAAREQLLEQLERALAPLKKTAAGAEAEQDEAVREAETLWSKWLESEKDRLWEYNKSKVRAAMDKEKERRMAAITGDGDEQDDAGRYRVAKRKIERAIAAAGASVKPGAAGAKEGQGKASWKDVTAARIKGVSDRYRYMYHRERNKMEEAMGKTVKEFDWDEAVAKVERYEPSLPSSFITALLRLSFPVALDAASIELAVVPAQSAAAPAEKSWRHPTKIVRYLLGRELVGENQIEGGVTRYLARAGDWPSILVALSTVPDIPETTTVSLLVTVVRAAADAHAADAMDAESSTLPAPIPSLPLFLAAFLKAPYTPATLRAALQKQLSATEAVPVLEQCDRWLALWLQSARPAEASGEGDKKRKGKGSKAVAQDVFKLVVEGEDATPMLDQIIPFVQVVLDAHFVTLLLQRQAHRLLRRLSQHVATHTQLVTDLSSLVGALSIYSRKKDEQRRAALEEKAAAASASRKADGGVREFGESMERRIKAQEKHAEVGEYTVETFVL
;
A
#
# COMPACT_ATOMS: atom_id res chain seq x y z
N MET A 1 7.37 8.73 -10.12
CA MET A 1 8.56 9.42 -9.58
C MET A 1 9.79 8.60 -9.98
N SER A 2 10.21 8.71 -11.23
CA SER A 2 11.46 8.13 -11.68
C SER A 2 12.52 9.24 -11.61
N LEU A 3 13.64 8.96 -10.96
CA LEU A 3 14.83 9.83 -10.94
C LEU A 3 15.53 9.78 -12.33
N VAL A 4 14.78 9.95 -13.42
CA VAL A 4 15.24 9.65 -14.79
C VAL A 4 15.90 10.86 -15.48
N GLN A 5 16.14 11.98 -14.79
CA GLN A 5 16.62 13.20 -15.45
C GLN A 5 17.86 13.88 -14.86
N SER A 6 18.51 13.34 -13.83
CA SER A 6 19.80 13.88 -13.34
C SER A 6 20.97 13.24 -14.08
N SER A 7 21.93 14.06 -14.51
CA SER A 7 23.19 13.60 -15.12
C SER A 7 23.98 12.76 -14.11
N ILE A 8 24.72 11.76 -14.60
CA ILE A 8 25.50 10.84 -13.77
C ILE A 8 26.59 11.56 -12.95
N ASP A 9 27.09 12.68 -13.46
CA ASP A 9 28.05 13.54 -12.77
C ASP A 9 27.47 14.13 -11.46
N ASP A 10 26.15 14.27 -11.36
CA ASP A 10 25.48 14.82 -10.17
C ASP A 10 25.58 13.87 -8.96
N TYR A 11 25.95 12.61 -9.16
CA TYR A 11 26.03 11.61 -8.11
C TYR A 11 27.45 11.13 -7.79
N LEU A 12 28.45 11.46 -8.60
CA LEU A 12 29.83 11.04 -8.39
C LEU A 12 30.47 11.88 -7.27
N VAL A 13 30.71 11.28 -6.11
CA VAL A 13 31.32 11.98 -4.96
C VAL A 13 32.83 12.06 -5.10
N ALA A 14 33.48 10.94 -5.44
CA ALA A 14 34.94 10.88 -5.59
C ALA A 14 35.38 9.69 -6.45
N SER A 15 36.57 9.80 -7.04
CA SER A 15 37.25 8.67 -7.69
C SER A 15 38.70 8.58 -7.23
N PHE A 16 39.17 7.38 -6.91
CA PHE A 16 40.52 7.14 -6.38
C PHE A 16 41.26 6.11 -7.23
N PRO A 17 42.58 6.27 -7.45
CA PRO A 17 43.39 5.23 -8.07
C PRO A 17 43.52 4.01 -7.14
N VAL A 18 43.43 2.81 -7.70
CA VAL A 18 43.70 1.58 -6.93
C VAL A 18 45.21 1.33 -6.92
N PRO A 19 45.86 1.16 -5.74
CA PRO A 19 47.28 0.87 -5.68
C PRO A 19 47.58 -0.47 -6.36
N ALA A 20 48.60 -0.50 -7.23
CA ALA A 20 49.05 -1.72 -7.88
C ALA A 20 49.59 -2.69 -6.82
N ALA A 21 49.03 -3.91 -6.74
CA ALA A 21 49.51 -4.93 -5.82
C ALA A 21 50.99 -5.21 -6.10
N ALA A 22 51.87 -4.82 -5.18
CA ALA A 22 53.29 -5.16 -5.26
C ALA A 22 53.42 -6.69 -5.28
N GLY A 23 54.10 -7.23 -6.29
CA GLY A 23 54.20 -8.66 -6.56
C GLY A 23 54.79 -9.44 -5.39
N GLY A 24 53.93 -10.02 -4.55
CA GLY A 24 54.30 -10.87 -3.42
C GLY A 24 53.34 -12.04 -3.29
N ARG A 25 53.78 -13.23 -3.70
CA ARG A 25 53.02 -14.49 -3.66
C ARG A 25 52.90 -14.98 -2.20
N ARG A 26 51.84 -14.65 -1.46
CA ARG A 26 51.39 -15.39 -0.27
C ARG A 26 49.87 -15.45 -0.18
N GLN A 27 49.38 -16.69 0.00
CA GLN A 27 47.98 -17.12 0.07
C GLN A 27 47.33 -16.73 1.41
N GLY A 28 46.01 -16.53 1.41
CA GLY A 28 45.18 -16.94 2.55
C GLY A 28 44.45 -15.88 3.39
N ALA A 29 44.08 -14.71 2.86
CA ALA A 29 42.98 -13.91 3.42
C ALA A 29 42.55 -12.86 2.39
N SER A 30 41.30 -12.88 1.92
CA SER A 30 40.79 -11.86 0.99
C SER A 30 40.84 -10.50 1.67
N LEU A 31 41.67 -9.59 1.16
CA LEU A 31 41.63 -8.18 1.52
C LEU A 31 40.21 -7.64 1.23
N ALA A 32 39.66 -6.82 2.12
CA ALA A 32 38.50 -6.01 1.79
C ALA A 32 38.93 -5.01 0.69
N LEU A 33 38.60 -5.34 -0.57
CA LEU A 33 38.95 -4.54 -1.75
C LEU A 33 38.14 -3.23 -1.86
N HIS A 34 37.21 -3.00 -0.94
CA HIS A 34 36.32 -1.84 -0.96
C HIS A 34 36.89 -0.72 -0.08
N PRO A 35 36.93 0.54 -0.54
CA PRO A 35 37.21 1.67 0.35
C PRO A 35 36.09 1.68 1.40
N PRO A 36 36.42 1.50 2.69
CA PRO A 36 35.39 1.42 3.69
C PRO A 36 34.92 2.85 4.00
N VAL A 37 33.63 3.08 3.81
CA VAL A 37 32.98 4.39 3.87
C VAL A 37 32.11 4.47 5.14
N ALA A 38 32.16 5.58 5.86
CA ALA A 38 31.25 5.86 6.96
C ALA A 38 30.88 7.35 7.02
N ALA A 39 29.68 7.66 7.52
CA ALA A 39 29.28 9.06 7.69
C ALA A 39 29.97 9.71 8.89
N VAL A 40 30.22 11.01 8.76
CA VAL A 40 30.70 11.85 9.86
C VAL A 40 29.54 12.15 10.80
N GLN A 41 29.72 11.92 12.10
CA GLN A 41 28.67 12.07 13.09
C GLN A 41 28.90 13.31 13.97
N TYR A 42 27.91 14.20 13.99
CA TYR A 42 27.92 15.41 14.82
C TYR A 42 27.17 15.19 16.13
N THR A 43 27.74 15.67 17.23
CA THR A 43 27.16 15.50 18.58
C THR A 43 25.96 16.43 18.86
N GLN A 44 25.79 17.53 18.11
CA GLN A 44 24.76 18.56 18.40
C GLN A 44 23.91 19.03 17.21
N HIS A 45 24.26 18.74 15.96
CA HIS A 45 23.57 19.31 14.79
C HIS A 45 23.22 18.25 13.72
N SER A 46 21.93 17.94 13.60
CA SER A 46 21.39 17.05 12.55
C SER A 46 21.52 17.59 11.12
N ARG A 47 21.68 18.92 10.96
CA ARG A 47 21.83 19.56 9.63
C ARG A 47 23.18 19.28 8.96
N GLN A 48 24.15 18.70 9.67
CA GLN A 48 25.47 18.35 9.13
C GLN A 48 25.62 16.83 8.88
N ASP A 49 24.52 16.07 8.92
CA ASP A 49 24.45 14.64 8.59
C ASP A 49 24.76 14.35 7.09
N THR A 50 25.10 15.36 6.29
CA THR A 50 25.48 15.24 4.87
C THR A 50 26.97 15.00 4.64
N ARG A 51 27.78 14.74 5.67
CA ARG A 51 29.24 14.60 5.50
C ARG A 51 29.69 13.14 5.51
N LEU A 52 30.64 12.81 4.63
CA LEU A 52 31.13 11.45 4.39
C LEU A 52 32.63 11.34 4.67
N ALA A 53 33.05 10.42 5.52
CA ALA A 53 34.45 10.08 5.71
C ALA A 53 34.80 8.81 4.91
N VAL A 54 35.89 8.88 4.14
CA VAL A 54 36.35 7.82 3.26
C VAL A 54 37.80 7.49 3.61
N ALA A 55 38.08 6.24 3.96
CA ALA A 55 39.44 5.72 4.03
C ALA A 55 39.79 5.04 2.71
N THR A 56 40.88 5.47 2.08
CA THR A 56 41.35 4.92 0.80
C THR A 56 42.72 4.28 0.99
N PRO A 57 42.85 2.96 0.71
CA PRO A 57 44.13 2.26 0.79
C PRO A 57 45.23 2.97 -0.03
N GLY A 58 46.40 3.15 0.57
CA GLY A 58 47.57 3.77 -0.06
C GLY A 58 47.47 5.27 -0.37
N VAL A 59 46.35 5.92 -0.05
CA VAL A 59 46.17 7.38 -0.22
C VAL A 59 46.04 8.07 1.14
N GLY A 60 45.20 7.55 2.05
CA GLY A 60 44.90 8.17 3.34
C GLY A 60 43.39 8.25 3.58
N PHE A 61 42.92 9.27 4.29
CA PHE A 61 41.49 9.50 4.49
C PHE A 61 41.07 10.91 4.08
N SER A 62 39.83 11.04 3.64
CA SER A 62 39.22 12.33 3.27
C SER A 62 37.78 12.43 3.74
N VAL A 63 37.36 13.64 4.06
CA VAL A 63 35.99 13.98 4.45
C VAL A 63 35.37 14.84 3.37
N TYR A 64 34.21 14.45 2.85
CA TYR A 64 33.45 15.16 1.82
C TYR A 64 32.13 15.70 2.36
N ASP A 65 31.66 16.83 1.83
CA ASP A 65 30.25 17.22 1.95
C ASP A 65 29.46 16.60 0.80
N LEU A 66 28.40 15.85 1.08
CA LEU A 66 27.54 15.23 0.06
C LEU A 66 26.62 16.25 -0.63
N ALA A 67 26.41 17.43 -0.03
CA ALA A 67 25.60 18.48 -0.64
C ALA A 67 26.31 19.11 -1.85
N ASP A 68 27.59 19.48 -1.65
CA ASP A 68 28.39 20.20 -2.65
C ASP A 68 29.51 19.33 -3.26
N GLN A 69 29.63 18.07 -2.83
CA GLN A 69 30.69 17.12 -3.20
C GLN A 69 32.13 17.63 -2.93
N THR A 70 32.27 18.65 -2.08
CA THR A 70 33.55 19.29 -1.80
C THR A 70 34.33 18.52 -0.72
N PRO A 71 35.66 18.34 -0.88
CA PRO A 71 36.50 17.79 0.19
C PRO A 71 36.68 18.85 1.29
N LEU A 72 36.23 18.54 2.50
CA LEU A 72 36.36 19.37 3.70
C LEU A 72 37.68 19.12 4.44
N SER A 73 38.18 17.88 4.42
CA SER A 73 39.55 17.56 4.82
C SER A 73 40.12 16.40 4.03
N SER A 74 41.44 16.34 3.97
CA SER A 74 42.18 15.24 3.37
C SER A 74 43.50 15.10 4.09
N VAL A 75 43.74 13.93 4.69
CA VAL A 75 45.02 13.57 5.29
C VAL A 75 45.62 12.46 4.44
N THR A 76 46.73 12.78 3.78
CA THR A 76 47.47 11.81 3.00
C THR A 76 48.34 10.97 3.90
N VAL A 77 48.34 9.65 3.68
CA VAL A 77 49.15 8.70 4.43
C VAL A 77 49.92 7.83 3.45
N GLY A 78 51.07 7.32 3.88
CA GLY A 78 51.97 6.54 3.02
C GLY A 78 51.33 5.28 2.42
N PRO A 79 51.98 4.67 1.43
CA PRO A 79 51.46 3.54 0.66
C PRO A 79 51.20 2.26 1.49
N SER A 80 51.78 2.17 2.70
CA SER A 80 51.54 1.07 3.66
C SER A 80 50.20 1.17 4.40
N PHE A 81 49.41 2.22 4.16
CA PHE A 81 48.09 2.38 4.76
C PHE A 81 47.08 1.38 4.18
N ALA A 82 46.76 0.35 4.96
CA ALA A 82 45.79 -0.68 4.64
C ALA A 82 44.60 -0.66 5.64
N PRO A 83 43.57 0.17 5.41
CA PRO A 83 42.41 0.24 6.29
C PRO A 83 41.60 -1.07 6.24
N THR A 84 41.22 -1.60 7.40
CA THR A 84 40.32 -2.76 7.53
C THR A 84 38.89 -2.38 7.88
N THR A 85 38.68 -1.14 8.34
CA THR A 85 37.37 -0.62 8.78
C THR A 85 37.11 0.76 8.16
N ALA A 86 35.86 1.19 8.15
CA ALA A 86 35.49 2.51 7.65
C ALA A 86 36.05 3.62 8.53
N ALA A 87 36.39 4.76 7.92
CA ALA A 87 36.78 5.94 8.68
C ALA A 87 35.58 6.49 9.43
N VAL A 88 35.59 6.35 10.75
CA VAL A 88 34.52 6.89 11.59
C VAL A 88 34.98 8.22 12.15
N SER A 89 34.28 9.29 11.82
CA SER A 89 34.60 10.64 12.30
C SER A 89 33.51 11.16 13.22
N ARG A 90 33.92 11.81 14.32
CA ARG A 90 33.03 12.47 15.27
C ARG A 90 33.50 13.89 15.55
N SER A 91 32.59 14.85 15.48
CA SER A 91 32.86 16.25 15.85
C SER A 91 32.24 16.61 17.19
N THR A 92 33.08 17.11 18.10
CA THR A 92 32.70 17.62 19.43
C THR A 92 32.87 19.14 19.47
N PRO A 93 31.89 19.92 19.97
CA PRO A 93 32.05 21.37 20.11
C PRO A 93 33.23 21.65 21.04
N SER A 94 34.13 22.54 20.62
CA SER A 94 35.27 22.94 21.42
C SER A 94 34.80 23.94 22.48
N THR A 95 34.90 23.58 23.76
CA THR A 95 34.68 24.51 24.87
C THR A 95 35.95 25.28 25.26
N SER A 96 37.11 24.89 24.71
CA SER A 96 38.44 25.29 25.19
C SER A 96 39.25 26.16 24.22
N SER A 97 38.76 26.43 23.01
CA SER A 97 39.50 27.23 22.03
C SER A 97 39.19 28.72 22.18
N GLU A 98 40.17 29.53 22.61
CA GLU A 98 40.13 31.00 22.61
C GLU A 98 40.08 31.61 21.18
N SER A 99 40.20 30.78 20.13
CA SER A 99 40.12 31.19 18.73
C SER A 99 38.68 31.38 18.27
N ILE A 100 38.34 32.60 17.82
CA ILE A 100 37.05 32.97 17.22
C ILE A 100 36.74 32.14 15.94
N ARG A 101 37.73 31.45 15.37
CA ARG A 101 37.63 30.71 14.09
C ARG A 101 37.34 29.21 14.27
N VAL A 102 37.76 28.59 15.36
CA VAL A 102 37.59 27.15 15.64
C VAL A 102 36.33 26.95 16.47
N LYS A 103 35.41 26.09 16.01
CA LYS A 103 34.13 25.83 16.71
C LYS A 103 34.02 24.42 17.26
N SER A 104 34.64 23.45 16.60
CA SER A 104 34.62 22.04 17.00
C SER A 104 35.98 21.39 16.82
N ALA A 105 36.23 20.33 17.59
CA ALA A 105 37.33 19.41 17.37
C ALA A 105 36.76 18.12 16.77
N ARG A 106 37.35 17.64 15.68
CA ARG A 106 36.97 16.39 15.02
C ARG A 106 37.99 15.30 15.33
N ARG A 107 37.49 14.13 15.72
CA ARG A 107 38.28 12.92 15.89
C ARG A 107 37.88 11.90 14.84
N THR A 108 38.86 11.34 14.13
CA THR A 108 38.64 10.33 13.09
C THR A 108 39.37 9.05 13.46
N TRP A 109 38.66 7.93 13.57
CA TRP A 109 39.21 6.61 13.87
C TRP A 109 39.19 5.71 12.65
N VAL A 110 40.29 5.02 12.39
CA VAL A 110 40.41 3.98 11.35
C VAL A 110 41.17 2.79 11.91
N GLY A 111 40.60 1.59 11.77
CA GLY A 111 41.33 0.34 11.97
C GLY A 111 42.24 0.04 10.77
N VAL A 112 43.52 -0.19 11.03
CA VAL A 112 44.59 -0.43 10.05
C VAL A 112 45.23 -1.78 10.33
N ARG A 113 45.57 -2.52 9.27
CA ARG A 113 46.36 -3.75 9.38
C ARG A 113 47.84 -3.43 9.18
N THR A 114 48.68 -3.92 10.09
CA THR A 114 50.15 -3.83 9.94
C THR A 114 50.68 -4.95 9.05
N GLU A 115 51.91 -4.79 8.53
CA GLU A 115 52.57 -5.83 7.74
C GLU A 115 52.79 -7.14 8.52
N GLU A 116 52.85 -7.06 9.85
CA GLU A 116 52.93 -8.21 10.76
C GLU A 116 51.60 -8.95 10.94
N GLY A 117 50.51 -8.44 10.37
CA GLY A 117 49.16 -9.01 10.49
C GLY A 117 48.43 -8.64 11.79
N LYS A 118 49.01 -7.80 12.64
CA LYS A 118 48.35 -7.23 13.83
C LYS A 118 47.41 -6.08 13.43
N GLY A 119 46.45 -5.76 14.30
CA GLY A 119 45.56 -4.61 14.13
C GLY A 119 46.10 -3.37 14.85
N GLU A 120 45.88 -2.19 14.28
CA GLU A 120 46.08 -0.92 14.96
C GLU A 120 44.84 -0.03 14.77
N ILE A 121 44.46 0.77 15.76
CA ILE A 121 43.51 1.87 15.57
C ILE A 121 44.31 3.17 15.46
N TRP A 122 44.17 3.84 14.33
CA TRP A 122 44.71 5.18 14.12
C TRP A 122 43.62 6.20 14.39
N CYS A 123 43.93 7.20 15.23
CA CYS A 123 43.04 8.28 15.60
C CYS A 123 43.68 9.62 15.21
N TRP A 124 43.00 10.41 14.40
CA TRP A 124 43.44 11.77 14.05
C TRP A 124 42.58 12.81 14.77
N HIS A 125 43.25 13.86 15.26
CA HIS A 125 42.63 15.01 15.90
C HIS A 125 42.80 16.23 14.98
N GLU A 126 41.68 16.80 14.54
CA GLU A 126 41.63 17.95 13.64
C GLU A 126 40.78 19.07 14.25
N ASP A 127 41.23 20.32 14.14
CA ASP A 127 40.44 21.48 14.54
C ASP A 127 39.52 21.92 13.39
N GLU A 128 38.21 22.00 13.64
CA GLU A 128 37.17 22.21 12.64
C GLU A 128 36.59 23.64 12.70
N ARG A 129 36.51 24.26 11.53
CA ARG A 129 35.89 25.58 11.30
C ARG A 129 34.36 25.48 11.18
N LYS A 130 33.68 26.63 11.15
CA LYS A 130 32.20 26.71 11.04
C LYS A 130 31.64 25.99 9.80
N ASP A 131 32.37 26.02 8.70
CA ASP A 131 32.08 25.37 7.42
C ASP A 131 32.43 23.88 7.41
N GLY A 132 33.14 23.36 8.41
CA GLY A 132 33.55 21.96 8.49
C GLY A 132 34.93 21.65 7.93
N SER A 133 35.60 22.64 7.35
CA SER A 133 36.99 22.53 6.93
C SER A 133 37.93 22.51 8.13
N THR A 134 39.09 21.89 7.97
CA THR A 134 40.08 21.75 9.05
C THR A 134 41.18 22.79 8.95
N GLU A 135 41.73 23.19 10.11
CA GLU A 135 42.86 24.10 10.22
C GLU A 135 44.00 23.45 11.01
N GLY A 136 45.23 23.54 10.50
CA GLY A 136 46.43 22.94 11.14
C GLY A 136 46.73 21.50 10.75
N ASP A 137 47.83 20.96 11.29
CA ASP A 137 48.25 19.58 11.09
C ASP A 137 47.48 18.62 12.01
N ALA A 138 46.98 17.52 11.44
CA ALA A 138 46.20 16.53 12.18
C ALA A 138 47.09 15.72 13.14
N GLY A 139 46.82 15.81 14.44
CA GLY A 139 47.54 15.03 15.46
C GLY A 139 47.16 13.54 15.40
N LYS A 140 48.12 12.65 15.14
CA LYS A 140 47.90 11.19 15.02
C LYS A 140 48.24 10.45 16.32
N ALA A 141 47.29 9.71 16.86
CA ALA A 141 47.48 8.71 17.92
C ALA A 141 47.30 7.29 17.35
N VAL A 142 48.09 6.33 17.83
CA VAL A 142 48.08 4.93 17.37
C VAL A 142 47.88 4.01 18.57
N TRP A 143 46.91 3.11 18.48
CA TRP A 143 46.57 2.15 19.52
C TRP A 143 46.76 0.72 18.98
N PRO A 144 47.72 -0.06 19.49
CA PRO A 144 47.95 -1.43 19.03
C PRO A 144 46.87 -2.38 19.56
N ILE A 145 46.42 -3.31 18.70
CA ILE A 145 45.44 -4.36 19.00
C ILE A 145 46.01 -5.71 18.56
N SER A 146 45.70 -6.77 19.33
CA SER A 146 46.15 -8.13 19.04
C SER A 146 45.70 -8.66 17.68
N GLU A 147 44.52 -8.27 17.22
CA GLU A 147 43.89 -8.74 15.98
C GLU A 147 43.36 -7.57 15.12
N PRO A 148 43.27 -7.73 13.79
CA PRO A 148 42.66 -6.74 12.92
C PRO A 148 41.16 -6.60 13.19
N LEU A 149 40.64 -5.38 13.01
CA LEU A 149 39.22 -5.08 13.19
C LEU A 149 38.42 -5.36 11.92
N ALA A 150 37.22 -5.93 12.08
CA ALA A 150 36.24 -6.12 11.03
C ALA A 150 35.29 -4.94 10.87
N ALA A 151 34.90 -4.28 11.97
CA ALA A 151 34.07 -3.09 11.96
C ALA A 151 34.37 -2.16 13.15
N LEU A 152 34.15 -0.86 12.96
CA LEU A 152 34.27 0.17 14.00
C LEU A 152 33.03 1.08 13.91
N ALA A 153 32.44 1.42 15.05
CA ALA A 153 31.27 2.28 15.12
C ALA A 153 31.37 3.26 16.31
N ALA A 154 31.03 4.52 16.05
CA ALA A 154 31.13 5.60 17.03
C ALA A 154 29.84 6.45 17.00
N PRO A 155 28.67 5.91 17.42
CA PRO A 155 27.37 6.55 17.27
C PRO A 155 27.28 7.89 18.03
N ARG A 156 26.55 8.88 17.50
CA ARG A 156 26.35 10.21 18.12
C ARG A 156 25.71 10.15 19.52
N SER A 157 24.92 9.11 19.76
CA SER A 157 24.27 8.81 21.05
C SER A 157 25.24 8.24 22.10
N LEU A 158 26.46 7.85 21.70
CA LEU A 158 27.56 7.45 22.60
C LEU A 158 28.74 8.43 22.47
N PRO A 159 28.63 9.69 22.94
CA PRO A 159 29.66 10.70 22.71
C PRO A 159 31.00 10.38 23.37
N SER A 160 31.01 9.59 24.45
CA SER A 160 32.20 9.20 25.22
C SER A 160 32.72 7.80 24.92
N HIS A 161 32.05 7.02 24.06
CA HIS A 161 32.40 5.62 23.80
C HIS A 161 32.48 5.28 22.31
N ILE A 162 33.27 4.27 21.98
CA ILE A 162 33.36 3.63 20.67
C ILE A 162 33.19 2.12 20.82
N SER A 163 32.59 1.49 19.82
CA SER A 163 32.49 0.03 19.76
C SER A 163 33.26 -0.49 18.55
N PHE A 164 33.92 -1.63 18.70
CA PHE A 164 34.62 -2.28 17.60
C PHE A 164 34.42 -3.78 17.63
N LEU A 165 34.43 -4.37 16.44
CA LEU A 165 34.27 -5.79 16.19
C LEU A 165 35.60 -6.34 15.64
N SER A 166 36.18 -7.33 16.32
CA SER A 166 37.40 -8.00 15.87
C SER A 166 37.12 -8.91 14.66
N ALA A 167 38.16 -9.27 13.91
CA ALA A 167 38.06 -10.28 12.86
C ALA A 167 37.67 -11.67 13.39
N SER A 168 37.96 -11.99 14.65
CA SER A 168 37.46 -13.21 15.32
C SER A 168 35.97 -13.13 15.67
N GLY A 169 35.37 -11.94 15.66
CA GLY A 169 33.95 -11.71 15.96
C GLY A 169 33.66 -11.36 17.42
N ALA A 170 34.69 -11.03 18.21
CA ALA A 170 34.54 -10.45 19.54
C ALA A 170 34.11 -8.98 19.44
N LEU A 171 33.08 -8.61 20.19
CA LEU A 171 32.57 -7.23 20.25
C LEU A 171 33.10 -6.58 21.53
N ALA A 172 33.68 -5.39 21.41
CA ALA A 172 34.16 -4.63 22.56
C ALA A 172 33.63 -3.19 22.55
N LEU A 173 33.43 -2.65 23.76
CA LEU A 173 33.03 -1.27 24.03
C LEU A 173 34.12 -0.59 24.85
N ALA A 174 34.56 0.59 24.39
CA ALA A 174 35.68 1.33 24.95
C ALA A 174 35.38 2.83 25.09
N PRO A 175 35.91 3.53 26.10
CA PRO A 175 35.91 4.99 26.16
C PRO A 175 36.72 5.61 25.00
N SER A 176 36.26 6.73 24.44
CA SER A 176 36.90 7.41 23.30
C SER A 176 38.27 8.03 23.62
N ASP A 177 38.53 8.32 24.89
CA ASP A 177 39.79 8.92 25.37
C ASP A 177 40.81 7.86 25.80
N ASN A 178 40.35 6.66 26.18
CA ASN A 178 41.22 5.60 26.67
C ASN A 178 40.70 4.22 26.25
N LEU A 179 41.30 3.67 25.19
CA LEU A 179 40.93 2.37 24.62
C LEU A 179 41.45 1.16 25.41
N THR A 180 42.03 1.37 26.59
CA THR A 180 42.53 0.29 27.46
C THR A 180 41.48 -0.28 28.41
N SER A 181 40.40 0.46 28.70
CA SER A 181 39.28 -0.02 29.51
C SER A 181 38.19 -0.58 28.59
N LEU A 182 38.05 -1.91 28.56
CA LEU A 182 37.18 -2.62 27.61
C LEU A 182 36.19 -3.53 28.34
N ALA A 183 34.91 -3.44 27.98
CA ALA A 183 33.97 -4.54 28.15
C ALA A 183 33.93 -5.32 26.84
N SER A 184 34.15 -6.64 26.89
CA SER A 184 34.19 -7.49 25.69
C SER A 184 33.26 -8.70 25.80
N LEU A 185 32.63 -9.04 24.68
CA LEU A 185 31.89 -10.29 24.48
C LEU A 185 32.78 -11.20 23.64
N PRO A 186 33.05 -12.45 24.10
CA PRO A 186 33.86 -13.39 23.33
C PRO A 186 33.21 -13.75 21.98
N ALA A 187 34.06 -14.20 21.04
CA ALA A 187 33.62 -14.66 19.73
C ALA A 187 32.69 -15.89 19.79
N SER A 188 31.99 -16.17 18.68
CA SER A 188 31.14 -17.36 18.54
C SER A 188 31.98 -18.65 18.54
N ASP A 189 31.50 -19.72 19.19
CA ASP A 189 32.20 -21.03 19.34
C ASP A 189 32.41 -21.82 18.02
N LEU A 190 32.10 -21.23 16.87
CA LEU A 190 32.26 -21.87 15.57
C LEU A 190 33.74 -21.90 15.14
N PRO A 191 34.29 -23.05 14.70
CA PRO A 191 35.72 -23.22 14.44
C PRO A 191 36.23 -22.55 13.15
N THR A 192 35.35 -21.95 12.33
CA THR A 192 35.72 -21.31 11.06
C THR A 192 35.63 -19.78 11.15
N PRO A 193 36.66 -19.03 10.68
CA PRO A 193 36.58 -17.57 10.62
C PRO A 193 35.50 -17.13 9.63
N ALA A 194 34.72 -16.12 10.00
CA ALA A 194 33.68 -15.56 9.13
C ALA A 194 34.30 -14.90 7.89
N LEU A 195 33.68 -15.11 6.72
CA LEU A 195 34.09 -14.50 5.44
C LEU A 195 33.84 -12.99 5.43
N SER A 196 32.71 -12.55 5.99
CA SER A 196 32.41 -11.13 6.18
C SER A 196 31.65 -10.92 7.48
N GLN A 197 31.86 -9.76 8.09
CA GLN A 197 31.16 -9.34 9.30
C GLN A 197 30.72 -7.88 9.15
N SER A 198 29.52 -7.57 9.64
CA SER A 198 29.01 -6.20 9.70
C SER A 198 28.44 -5.90 11.08
N LEU A 199 28.61 -4.65 11.51
CA LEU A 199 28.12 -4.14 12.78
C LEU A 199 27.22 -2.93 12.53
N ARG A 200 25.98 -2.97 13.02
CA ARG A 200 25.04 -1.84 13.01
C ARG A 200 24.54 -1.58 14.42
N LEU A 201 24.56 -0.32 14.86
CA LEU A 201 24.11 0.10 16.19
C LEU A 201 22.81 0.91 16.08
N VAL A 202 21.81 0.52 16.85
CA VAL A 202 20.49 1.18 16.91
C VAL A 202 20.27 1.70 18.33
N PRO A 203 20.03 3.01 18.54
CA PRO A 203 19.72 3.54 19.87
C PRO A 203 18.36 3.03 20.35
N ILE A 204 18.29 2.53 21.58
CA ILE A 204 17.06 1.99 22.17
C ILE A 204 16.66 2.76 23.43
N SER A 205 15.36 2.96 23.61
CA SER A 205 14.75 3.55 24.81
C SER A 205 13.34 3.01 24.96
N SER A 206 12.69 3.24 26.10
CA SER A 206 11.32 2.79 26.33
C SER A 206 10.29 3.32 25.30
N SER A 207 10.57 4.45 24.63
CA SER A 207 9.70 5.03 23.60
C SER A 207 10.18 4.81 22.16
N SER A 208 11.46 4.49 21.95
CA SER A 208 12.07 4.33 20.62
C SER A 208 12.53 2.90 20.30
N ALA A 209 12.24 1.94 21.17
CA ALA A 209 12.62 0.55 20.96
C ALA A 209 11.92 -0.04 19.72
N PRO A 210 12.66 -0.80 18.89
CA PRO A 210 12.07 -1.45 17.73
C PRO A 210 11.03 -2.49 18.13
N ALA A 211 9.95 -2.59 17.35
CA ALA A 211 8.75 -3.35 17.69
C ALA A 211 8.95 -4.88 17.77
N PHE A 212 10.10 -5.41 17.36
CA PHE A 212 10.42 -6.82 17.50
C PHE A 212 11.01 -7.18 18.86
N LEU A 213 11.45 -6.20 19.66
CA LEU A 213 11.97 -6.47 21.00
C LEU A 213 10.84 -6.91 21.95
N PRO A 214 11.14 -7.80 22.92
CA PRO A 214 10.14 -8.26 23.89
C PRO A 214 9.62 -7.10 24.73
N ALA A 215 8.30 -7.05 24.94
CA ALA A 215 7.68 -5.99 25.75
C ALA A 215 8.30 -5.88 27.15
N SER A 216 8.76 -6.99 27.75
CA SER A 216 9.44 -7.01 29.05
C SER A 216 10.76 -6.25 29.05
N LEU A 217 11.54 -6.33 27.95
CA LEU A 217 12.77 -5.56 27.80
C LEU A 217 12.46 -4.08 27.57
N VAL A 218 11.48 -3.78 26.71
CA VAL A 218 11.07 -2.39 26.44
C VAL A 218 10.57 -1.69 27.70
N SER A 219 9.83 -2.38 28.56
CA SER A 219 9.39 -1.83 29.86
C SER A 219 10.52 -1.64 30.86
N ALA A 220 11.59 -2.42 30.77
CA ALA A 220 12.76 -2.32 31.65
C ALA A 220 13.76 -1.24 31.21
N LEU A 221 13.72 -0.81 29.93
CA LEU A 221 14.63 0.21 29.41
C LEU A 221 14.46 1.58 30.11
N PRO A 222 15.56 2.32 30.34
CA PRO A 222 15.49 3.67 30.85
C PRO A 222 14.75 4.62 29.87
N PRO A 223 14.16 5.73 30.38
CA PRO A 223 13.49 6.73 29.55
C PRO A 223 14.47 7.43 28.59
N ALA A 224 13.96 7.90 27.46
CA ALA A 224 14.77 8.42 26.35
C ALA A 224 15.73 9.57 26.70
N SER A 225 15.49 10.33 27.77
CA SER A 225 16.38 11.41 28.23
C SER A 225 17.63 10.91 28.96
N SER A 226 17.61 9.68 29.48
CA SER A 226 18.72 9.08 30.23
C SER A 226 19.25 7.79 29.61
N SER A 227 18.55 7.19 28.63
CA SER A 227 19.00 5.96 27.97
C SER A 227 20.21 6.23 27.07
N LYS A 228 21.33 5.56 27.39
CA LYS A 228 22.49 5.39 26.51
C LYS A 228 22.56 3.97 25.94
N ALA A 229 21.48 3.20 26.07
CA ALA A 229 21.39 1.84 25.60
C ALA A 229 21.34 1.75 24.06
N HIS A 230 22.06 0.79 23.50
CA HIS A 230 22.13 0.50 22.08
C HIS A 230 21.92 -0.98 21.82
N LEU A 231 21.27 -1.29 20.71
CA LEU A 231 21.19 -2.63 20.15
C LEU A 231 22.23 -2.75 19.03
N ALA A 232 23.22 -3.62 19.21
CA ALA A 232 24.12 -4.07 18.16
C ALA A 232 23.52 -5.25 17.40
N LEU A 233 23.41 -5.07 16.09
CA LEU A 233 23.09 -6.13 15.13
C LEU A 233 24.41 -6.56 14.48
N VAL A 234 24.86 -7.77 14.79
CA VAL A 234 26.07 -8.35 14.20
C VAL A 234 25.67 -9.42 13.20
N VAL A 235 26.04 -9.23 11.93
CA VAL A 235 25.79 -10.23 10.87
C VAL A 235 27.12 -10.83 10.45
N ARG A 236 27.27 -12.15 10.62
CA ARG A 236 28.46 -12.92 10.24
C ARG A 236 28.10 -13.85 9.10
N THR A 237 28.88 -13.87 8.02
CA THR A 237 28.70 -14.81 6.92
C THR A 237 29.81 -15.86 6.93
N TYR A 238 29.45 -17.12 6.78
CA TYR A 238 30.37 -18.25 6.75
C TYR A 238 30.35 -18.91 5.37
N GLY A 239 31.53 -19.34 4.91
CA GLY A 239 31.64 -20.16 3.70
C GLY A 239 31.06 -21.56 3.94
N SER A 240 30.60 -22.20 2.87
CA SER A 240 30.17 -23.60 2.93
C SER A 240 31.32 -24.48 3.42
N SER A 241 31.19 -25.03 4.63
CA SER A 241 32.04 -26.11 5.11
C SER A 241 31.68 -27.36 4.32
N ALA A 242 32.61 -27.89 3.52
CA ALA A 242 32.48 -29.24 3.01
C ALA A 242 32.37 -30.19 4.22
N ALA A 243 31.27 -30.93 4.31
CA ALA A 243 30.97 -31.81 5.42
C ALA A 243 32.14 -32.77 5.68
N THR A 244 32.76 -32.65 6.85
CA THR A 244 33.69 -33.63 7.40
C THR A 244 32.88 -34.88 7.78
N THR A 245 32.94 -35.90 6.94
CA THR A 245 32.57 -37.27 7.34
C THR A 245 33.59 -37.76 8.35
N VAL A 246 33.17 -37.90 9.61
CA VAL A 246 33.90 -38.67 10.63
C VAL A 246 33.47 -40.12 10.48
N ASP A 247 34.33 -40.92 9.86
CA ASP A 247 34.71 -42.29 10.24
C ASP A 247 35.48 -42.94 9.08
N GLY A 248 36.79 -43.06 9.25
CA GLY A 248 37.69 -43.67 8.28
C GLY A 248 39.11 -43.14 8.46
N GLU A 249 39.95 -43.96 9.09
CA GLU A 249 41.36 -43.70 9.38
C GLU A 249 42.14 -43.04 8.22
N PRO A 250 43.02 -42.06 8.48
CA PRO A 250 43.83 -41.45 7.44
C PRO A 250 44.99 -42.38 7.08
N SER A 251 44.86 -43.16 5.99
CA SER A 251 46.01 -43.81 5.38
C SER A 251 46.89 -42.76 4.69
N SER A 252 48.00 -42.42 5.36
CA SER A 252 49.11 -41.63 4.83
C SER A 252 49.74 -42.31 3.62
N LEU A 253 49.86 -41.60 2.49
CA LEU A 253 50.71 -42.00 1.38
C LEU A 253 51.11 -40.77 0.55
N VAL A 254 52.15 -40.05 0.97
CA VAL A 254 53.30 -39.63 0.13
C VAL A 254 54.48 -39.28 1.05
N GLU A 255 55.27 -40.29 1.38
CA GLU A 255 56.72 -40.14 1.30
C GLU A 255 57.22 -41.09 0.20
N ILE A 256 58.41 -40.78 -0.31
CA ILE A 256 59.24 -41.55 -1.25
C ILE A 256 59.07 -41.14 -2.72
N GLY A 257 59.94 -40.20 -3.09
CA GLY A 257 60.40 -40.05 -4.46
C GLY A 257 61.36 -41.17 -4.89
N LYS A 258 61.51 -41.25 -6.23
CA LYS A 258 62.53 -41.96 -7.02
C LYS A 258 62.41 -43.49 -7.12
N LYS A 259 61.82 -43.98 -8.23
CA LYS A 259 62.53 -44.77 -9.28
C LYS A 259 61.60 -45.23 -10.41
N LYS A 260 62.05 -44.95 -11.64
CA LYS A 260 61.94 -45.66 -12.94
C LYS A 260 60.61 -46.28 -13.42
N PHE A 261 60.18 -45.78 -14.58
CA PHE A 261 59.34 -46.34 -15.64
C PHE A 261 58.92 -47.83 -15.55
N LYS A 262 57.62 -48.08 -15.70
CA LYS A 262 57.08 -49.16 -16.53
C LYS A 262 55.73 -48.76 -17.13
N ARG A 263 55.61 -48.87 -18.45
CA ARG A 263 54.38 -48.64 -19.24
C ARG A 263 53.32 -49.67 -18.85
N ASN A 264 52.08 -49.23 -18.67
CA ASN A 264 50.83 -49.98 -18.83
C ASN A 264 49.67 -49.01 -19.18
N PRO A 265 48.55 -49.50 -19.74
CA PRO A 265 47.91 -48.93 -20.93
C PRO A 265 46.98 -47.75 -20.63
N ARG A 266 46.86 -46.83 -21.60
CA ARG A 266 45.89 -45.73 -21.58
C ARG A 266 44.46 -46.29 -21.47
N PRO A 267 43.62 -45.77 -20.55
CA PRO A 267 42.18 -46.06 -20.57
C PRO A 267 41.54 -45.55 -21.86
N SER A 268 40.53 -46.27 -22.35
CA SER A 268 39.83 -45.98 -23.60
C SER A 268 39.15 -44.61 -23.56
N SER A 269 39.10 -43.95 -24.71
CA SER A 269 38.48 -42.64 -24.89
C SER A 269 37.01 -42.59 -24.46
N SER A 270 36.32 -43.73 -24.37
CA SER A 270 34.95 -43.81 -23.83
C SER A 270 34.87 -43.49 -22.34
N ALA A 271 35.83 -43.94 -21.52
CA ALA A 271 35.83 -43.64 -20.07
C ALA A 271 36.18 -42.18 -19.76
N VAL A 272 36.88 -41.50 -20.69
CA VAL A 272 37.18 -40.06 -20.59
C VAL A 272 36.00 -39.22 -21.04
N ILE A 273 35.20 -39.72 -22.00
CA ILE A 273 33.98 -39.05 -22.46
C ILE A 273 32.85 -39.24 -21.43
N ASP A 274 32.68 -40.42 -20.84
CA ASP A 274 31.67 -40.65 -19.80
C ASP A 274 31.98 -39.88 -18.50
N ALA A 275 33.26 -39.67 -18.17
CA ALA A 275 33.67 -38.81 -17.06
C ALA A 275 33.54 -37.30 -17.39
N ALA A 276 33.61 -36.92 -18.66
CA ALA A 276 33.39 -35.55 -19.11
C ALA A 276 31.89 -35.20 -19.25
N ASP A 277 31.05 -36.16 -19.66
CA ASP A 277 29.60 -36.00 -19.76
C ASP A 277 28.91 -36.06 -18.38
N ALA A 278 29.45 -36.84 -17.43
CA ALA A 278 29.06 -36.76 -16.03
C ALA A 278 29.47 -35.43 -15.35
N ALA A 279 30.51 -34.76 -15.87
CA ALA A 279 30.93 -33.44 -15.42
C ALA A 279 30.24 -32.27 -16.17
N GLY A 280 29.52 -32.57 -17.26
CA GLY A 280 28.91 -31.58 -18.16
C GLY A 280 27.47 -31.16 -17.81
N SER A 281 26.83 -31.75 -16.79
CA SER A 281 25.42 -31.49 -16.47
C SER A 281 25.11 -31.23 -14.99
N SER A 282 26.12 -31.05 -14.14
CA SER A 282 25.91 -30.46 -12.81
C SER A 282 26.60 -29.10 -12.76
N VAL A 283 25.82 -28.01 -12.80
CA VAL A 283 26.25 -26.75 -12.18
C VAL A 283 26.65 -27.14 -10.76
N ALA A 284 27.95 -27.08 -10.47
CA ALA A 284 28.47 -27.40 -9.15
C ALA A 284 27.66 -26.62 -8.13
N ALA A 285 26.90 -27.32 -7.28
CA ALA A 285 26.19 -26.72 -6.17
C ALA A 285 27.25 -26.11 -5.24
N GLN A 286 27.56 -24.83 -5.43
CA GLN A 286 28.21 -24.01 -4.42
C GLN A 286 27.30 -24.09 -3.20
N GLY A 287 27.73 -24.79 -2.16
CA GLY A 287 26.93 -24.93 -0.94
C GLY A 287 26.48 -23.57 -0.44
N ALA A 288 25.22 -23.47 -0.01
CA ALA A 288 24.64 -22.22 0.44
C ALA A 288 25.50 -21.58 1.54
N LYS A 289 25.90 -20.31 1.38
CA LYS A 289 26.56 -19.55 2.44
C LYS A 289 25.60 -19.46 3.63
N ARG A 290 26.14 -19.68 4.82
CA ARG A 290 25.37 -19.63 6.07
C ARG A 290 25.66 -18.31 6.77
N SER A 291 24.62 -17.54 7.07
CA SER A 291 24.75 -16.29 7.82
C SER A 291 24.20 -16.44 9.23
N GLU A 292 24.89 -15.89 10.22
CA GLU A 292 24.47 -15.81 11.62
C GLU A 292 24.20 -14.36 11.98
N ILE A 293 23.04 -14.10 12.60
CA ILE A 293 22.65 -12.81 13.13
C ILE A 293 22.68 -12.90 14.65
N GLU A 294 23.50 -12.09 15.30
CA GLU A 294 23.57 -11.96 16.74
C GLU A 294 23.05 -10.60 17.19
N LEU A 295 22.18 -10.61 18.22
CA LEU A 295 21.61 -9.41 18.81
C LEU A 295 22.30 -9.14 20.15
N VAL A 296 22.95 -7.99 20.31
CA VAL A 296 23.67 -7.65 21.55
C VAL A 296 23.18 -6.31 22.09
N VAL A 297 22.86 -6.24 23.37
CA VAL A 297 22.55 -4.98 24.07
C VAL A 297 23.81 -4.43 24.70
N LEU A 298 24.05 -3.15 24.44
CA LEU A 298 25.18 -2.35 24.88
C LEU A 298 24.66 -1.19 25.73
N ASP A 299 25.19 -0.99 26.92
CA ASP A 299 24.94 0.23 27.69
C ASP A 299 26.24 0.68 28.39
N PRO A 300 26.78 1.87 28.08
CA PRO A 300 28.00 2.35 28.70
C PRO A 300 27.83 2.74 30.18
N GLU A 301 26.60 3.00 30.64
CA GLU A 301 26.36 3.58 31.96
C GLU A 301 25.25 2.85 32.71
N VAL A 302 25.43 1.54 32.96
CA VAL A 302 24.47 0.77 33.76
C VAL A 302 24.63 1.15 35.23
N THR A 303 23.59 1.78 35.80
CA THR A 303 23.52 2.09 37.22
C THR A 303 23.11 0.85 38.00
N VAL A 304 24.04 0.25 38.74
CA VAL A 304 23.76 -0.88 39.62
C VAL A 304 23.33 -0.33 41.00
N PRO A 305 22.20 -0.77 41.57
CA PRO A 305 21.86 -0.41 42.94
C PRO A 305 23.00 -0.87 43.87
N ASP A 306 23.44 0.01 44.77
CA ASP A 306 24.54 -0.17 45.74
C ASP A 306 25.97 0.16 45.26
N GLU A 307 26.19 0.51 43.97
CA GLU A 307 27.48 1.00 43.46
C GLU A 307 27.41 2.49 43.07
N PHE A 308 28.44 3.27 43.41
CA PHE A 308 28.50 4.72 43.11
C PHE A 308 28.98 5.04 41.69
N GLU A 309 29.67 4.10 41.03
CA GLU A 309 30.21 4.27 39.68
C GLU A 309 29.44 3.40 38.68
N PRO A 310 29.02 3.95 37.51
CA PRO A 310 28.33 3.18 36.49
C PRO A 310 29.26 2.17 35.82
N ARG A 311 28.73 0.99 35.48
CA ARG A 311 29.50 -0.09 34.81
C ARG A 311 29.13 -0.23 33.34
N LEU A 312 30.11 -0.64 32.53
CA LEU A 312 29.90 -1.02 31.13
C LEU A 312 29.12 -2.33 31.07
N GLY A 313 27.93 -2.31 30.47
CA GLY A 313 27.07 -3.47 30.26
C GLY A 313 27.11 -3.96 28.82
N LEU A 314 27.34 -5.26 28.63
CA LEU A 314 27.33 -5.92 27.32
C LEU A 314 26.71 -7.32 27.44
N VAL A 315 25.58 -7.58 26.77
CA VAL A 315 24.90 -8.89 26.82
C VAL A 315 24.31 -9.30 25.47
N SER A 316 24.55 -10.55 25.08
CA SER A 316 23.96 -11.18 23.88
C SER A 316 22.55 -11.69 24.18
N LEU A 317 21.55 -11.22 23.43
CA LEU A 317 20.15 -11.64 23.52
C LEU A 317 19.87 -12.96 22.76
N GLY A 318 20.84 -13.45 21.99
CA GLY A 318 20.75 -14.70 21.24
C GLY A 318 21.11 -14.57 19.76
N LYS A 319 21.16 -15.73 19.11
CA LYS A 319 21.67 -15.92 17.74
C LYS A 319 20.63 -16.59 16.85
N VAL A 320 20.57 -16.20 15.58
CA VAL A 320 19.68 -16.75 14.55
C VAL A 320 20.47 -17.07 13.31
N VAL A 321 20.19 -18.22 12.69
CA VAL A 321 20.83 -18.67 11.46
C VAL A 321 19.91 -18.39 10.27
N VAL A 322 20.49 -17.86 9.19
CA VAL A 322 19.81 -17.54 7.94
C VAL A 322 20.61 -18.07 6.77
N GLU A 323 19.94 -18.76 5.86
CA GLU A 323 20.53 -19.20 4.60
C GLU A 323 20.41 -18.11 3.55
N GLY A 324 21.51 -17.79 2.88
CA GLY A 324 21.53 -16.74 1.87
C GLY A 324 22.96 -16.32 1.53
N GLU A 325 23.17 -15.92 0.29
CA GLU A 325 24.47 -15.44 -0.18
C GLU A 325 24.84 -14.08 0.43
N GLN A 326 23.85 -13.20 0.56
CA GLN A 326 23.97 -11.94 1.28
C GLN A 326 22.74 -11.75 2.17
N VAL A 327 22.98 -11.40 3.43
CA VAL A 327 21.93 -11.18 4.44
C VAL A 327 22.13 -9.80 5.05
N VAL A 328 21.05 -9.01 5.13
CA VAL A 328 21.07 -7.70 5.78
C VAL A 328 19.85 -7.53 6.67
N VAL A 329 20.05 -6.83 7.78
CA VAL A 329 19.04 -6.56 8.81
C VAL A 329 18.74 -5.06 8.87
N SER A 330 17.45 -4.73 8.85
CA SER A 330 16.94 -3.36 9.04
C SER A 330 16.76 -3.02 10.53
N ASP A 331 16.65 -1.73 10.85
CA ASP A 331 16.45 -1.26 12.23
C ASP A 331 15.13 -1.76 12.85
N ASP A 332 14.11 -1.99 12.02
CA ASP A 332 12.80 -2.54 12.40
C ASP A 332 12.80 -4.08 12.56
N GLY A 333 13.93 -4.75 12.36
CA GLY A 333 14.06 -6.20 12.49
C GLY A 333 13.57 -7.02 11.29
N PHE A 334 13.44 -6.40 10.11
CA PHE A 334 13.31 -7.16 8.85
C PHE A 334 14.68 -7.66 8.42
N VAL A 335 14.78 -8.98 8.27
CA VAL A 335 15.93 -9.70 7.73
C VAL A 335 15.63 -10.01 6.28
N THR A 336 16.49 -9.54 5.39
CA THR A 336 16.37 -9.82 3.95
C THR A 336 17.58 -10.63 3.51
N ALA A 337 17.32 -11.78 2.91
CA ALA A 337 18.33 -12.71 2.41
C ALA A 337 18.11 -12.96 0.92
N LEU A 338 19.17 -12.79 0.13
CA LEU A 338 19.17 -13.21 -1.28
C LEU A 338 19.81 -14.59 -1.39
N GLY A 339 19.03 -15.58 -1.84
CA GLY A 339 19.50 -16.94 -2.08
C GLY A 339 20.26 -17.07 -3.41
N VAL A 340 21.04 -18.14 -3.54
CA VAL A 340 21.80 -18.49 -4.76
C VAL A 340 20.86 -18.64 -5.96
N ASP A 341 19.63 -19.08 -5.72
CA ASP A 341 18.57 -19.24 -6.72
C ASP A 341 17.98 -17.90 -7.22
N GLY A 342 18.57 -16.76 -6.82
CA GLY A 342 18.06 -15.43 -7.14
C GLY A 342 16.77 -15.08 -6.40
N THR A 343 16.41 -15.82 -5.36
CA THR A 343 15.19 -15.58 -4.57
C THR A 343 15.47 -14.63 -3.41
N LEU A 344 14.85 -13.46 -3.46
CA LEU A 344 14.87 -12.45 -2.40
C LEU A 344 13.83 -12.81 -1.35
N SER A 345 14.27 -13.37 -0.23
CA SER A 345 13.42 -13.71 0.91
C SER A 345 13.49 -12.64 1.99
N SER A 346 12.36 -12.34 2.60
CA SER A 346 12.24 -11.42 3.72
C SER A 346 11.55 -12.13 4.88
N SER A 347 12.17 -12.02 6.05
CA SER A 347 11.69 -12.55 7.31
C SER A 347 11.71 -11.46 8.38
N ARG A 348 10.86 -11.58 9.39
CA ARG A 348 10.80 -10.66 10.52
C ARG A 348 11.33 -11.35 11.78
N LEU A 349 12.25 -10.70 12.47
CA LEU A 349 12.74 -11.12 13.79
C LEU A 349 11.62 -10.97 14.83
N SER A 350 11.53 -11.95 15.73
CA SER A 350 10.60 -11.96 16.85
C SER A 350 11.14 -12.84 17.98
N PHE A 351 10.67 -12.66 19.19
CA PHE A 351 10.97 -13.54 20.33
C PHE A 351 9.75 -14.41 20.63
N ALA A 352 9.98 -15.71 20.82
CA ALA A 352 8.90 -16.66 21.10
C ALA A 352 8.28 -16.48 22.50
N SER A 353 9.05 -15.96 23.45
CA SER A 353 8.63 -15.73 24.84
C SER A 353 9.17 -14.41 25.39
N ALA A 354 8.53 -13.89 26.44
CA ALA A 354 9.05 -12.74 27.18
C ALA A 354 10.39 -13.08 27.86
N LEU A 355 11.28 -12.09 27.98
CA LEU A 355 12.52 -12.25 28.73
C LEU A 355 12.22 -12.19 30.24
N PRO A 356 12.77 -13.12 31.05
CA PRO A 356 12.64 -13.13 32.50
C PRO A 356 13.55 -12.04 33.10
N ILE A 357 13.15 -10.78 32.97
CA ILE A 357 13.89 -9.62 33.48
C ILE A 357 13.17 -9.11 34.73
N GLU A 358 13.85 -9.13 35.88
CA GLU A 358 13.35 -8.54 37.12
C GLU A 358 13.69 -7.05 37.21
N SER A 359 14.92 -6.69 36.80
CA SER A 359 15.40 -5.30 36.76
C SER A 359 16.37 -5.07 35.60
N TYR A 360 16.51 -3.82 35.14
CA TYR A 360 17.41 -3.50 34.03
C TYR A 360 18.88 -3.90 34.28
N PRO A 361 19.48 -3.67 35.47
CA PRO A 361 20.85 -4.12 35.75
C PRO A 361 21.01 -5.64 35.79
N SER A 362 19.96 -6.36 36.21
CA SER A 362 19.99 -7.84 36.24
C SER A 362 20.11 -8.48 34.85
N LEU A 363 19.80 -7.72 33.78
CA LEU A 363 20.06 -8.15 32.40
C LEU A 363 21.57 -8.32 32.14
N PHE A 364 22.40 -7.38 32.63
CA PHE A 364 23.83 -7.33 32.38
C PHE A 364 24.66 -8.10 33.41
N PHE A 365 24.20 -8.09 34.66
CA PHE A 365 24.89 -8.69 35.80
C PHE A 365 23.96 -9.67 36.51
N PRO A 366 23.60 -10.80 35.87
CA PRO A 366 22.71 -11.76 36.50
C PRO A 366 23.42 -12.51 37.63
N THR A 367 22.71 -12.79 38.72
CA THR A 367 23.23 -13.54 39.87
C THR A 367 23.43 -15.03 39.55
N ALA A 368 22.78 -15.55 38.50
CA ALA A 368 22.91 -16.91 37.97
C ALA A 368 22.81 -16.91 36.43
N PRO A 369 23.41 -17.88 35.71
CA PRO A 369 23.30 -17.95 34.25
C PRO A 369 21.85 -18.21 33.82
N VAL A 370 21.18 -17.18 33.31
CA VAL A 370 19.81 -17.29 32.78
C VAL A 370 19.87 -17.68 31.30
N GLY A 371 19.19 -18.77 30.93
CA GLY A 371 18.99 -19.12 29.53
C GLY A 371 18.05 -18.12 28.85
N LEU A 372 18.59 -17.24 28.02
CA LEU A 372 17.78 -16.29 27.24
C LEU A 372 17.14 -17.02 26.05
N PRO A 373 15.83 -16.80 25.76
CA PRO A 373 15.17 -17.38 24.60
C PRO A 373 15.80 -16.89 23.30
N SER A 374 16.05 -17.82 22.37
CA SER A 374 16.60 -17.47 21.07
C SER A 374 15.58 -16.71 20.21
N PRO A 375 16.04 -15.76 19.38
CA PRO A 375 15.16 -15.09 18.44
C PRO A 375 14.70 -16.07 17.35
N VAL A 376 13.50 -15.84 16.80
CA VAL A 376 12.86 -16.66 15.76
C VAL A 376 12.53 -15.79 14.56
N LEU A 377 12.70 -16.35 13.36
CA LEU A 377 12.33 -15.72 12.10
C LEU A 377 10.94 -16.14 11.66
N THR A 378 10.09 -15.15 11.41
CA THR A 378 8.79 -15.33 10.80
C THR A 378 8.88 -14.93 9.33
N HIS A 379 8.66 -15.87 8.42
CA HIS A 379 8.72 -15.60 6.99
C HIS A 379 7.64 -14.61 6.55
N VAL A 380 8.03 -13.56 5.83
CA VAL A 380 7.12 -12.51 5.32
C VAL A 380 6.79 -12.74 3.86
N LYS A 381 7.82 -12.74 2.98
CA LYS A 381 7.63 -12.89 1.53
C LYS A 381 8.93 -13.34 0.87
N ALA A 382 8.80 -14.13 -0.20
CA ALA A 382 9.89 -14.49 -1.09
C ALA A 382 9.55 -14.07 -2.53
N VAL A 383 10.51 -13.52 -3.25
CA VAL A 383 10.36 -13.04 -4.62
C VAL A 383 11.55 -13.52 -5.45
N THR A 384 11.30 -14.25 -6.53
CA THR A 384 12.35 -14.71 -7.44
C THR A 384 12.69 -13.63 -8.45
N LEU A 385 13.94 -13.17 -8.44
CA LEU A 385 14.45 -12.12 -9.30
C LEU A 385 14.87 -12.67 -10.67
N SER A 386 14.71 -11.87 -11.71
CA SER A 386 15.09 -12.26 -13.07
C SER A 386 16.60 -12.28 -13.23
N SER A 387 17.16 -13.46 -13.55
CA SER A 387 18.57 -13.61 -13.94
C SER A 387 18.93 -12.87 -15.24
N THR A 388 17.92 -12.48 -16.04
CA THR A 388 18.13 -11.70 -17.28
C THR A 388 18.31 -10.21 -17.03
N VAL A 389 17.88 -9.70 -15.88
CA VAL A 389 17.93 -8.27 -15.52
C VAL A 389 18.92 -8.01 -14.41
N ILE A 390 19.11 -8.98 -13.51
CA ILE A 390 19.97 -8.92 -12.34
C ILE A 390 20.97 -10.08 -12.46
N ALA A 391 22.27 -9.79 -12.42
CA ALA A 391 23.30 -10.82 -12.36
C ALA A 391 23.39 -11.35 -10.92
N PRO A 392 22.97 -12.61 -10.64
CA PRO A 392 22.90 -13.14 -9.27
C PRO A 392 24.29 -13.34 -8.65
N SER A 393 25.37 -13.35 -9.41
CA SER A 393 26.73 -13.51 -8.90
C SER A 393 27.43 -12.21 -8.48
N HIS A 394 26.88 -11.05 -8.86
CA HIS A 394 27.46 -9.73 -8.60
C HIS A 394 26.37 -8.76 -8.15
N PHE A 395 25.98 -8.78 -6.88
CA PHE A 395 25.00 -7.85 -6.34
C PHE A 395 25.46 -7.30 -5.00
N ALA A 396 24.92 -6.14 -4.64
CA ALA A 396 25.05 -5.59 -3.31
C ALA A 396 23.65 -5.29 -2.75
N LEU A 397 23.39 -5.77 -1.55
CA LEU A 397 22.17 -5.56 -0.79
C LEU A 397 22.42 -4.61 0.39
N LEU A 398 21.51 -3.68 0.64
CA LEU A 398 21.54 -2.78 1.79
C LEU A 398 20.16 -2.63 2.39
N ALA A 399 20.03 -2.88 3.70
CA ALA A 399 18.81 -2.61 4.44
C ALA A 399 18.76 -1.14 4.88
N LEU A 400 17.65 -0.48 4.59
CA LEU A 400 17.40 0.91 4.97
C LEU A 400 16.73 0.98 6.36
N HIS A 401 15.87 1.97 6.61
CA HIS A 401 15.29 2.23 7.93
C HIS A 401 14.11 1.32 8.32
N THR A 402 13.42 0.70 7.35
CA THR A 402 12.21 -0.13 7.61
C THR A 402 12.22 -1.39 6.73
N SER A 403 11.13 -1.75 6.04
CA SER A 403 11.10 -2.87 5.08
C SER A 403 11.73 -2.54 3.73
N PHE A 404 12.39 -1.39 3.59
CA PHE A 404 13.02 -1.00 2.35
C PHE A 404 14.44 -1.56 2.23
N VAL A 405 14.73 -2.07 1.04
CA VAL A 405 16.03 -2.63 0.69
C VAL A 405 16.49 -2.00 -0.62
N ALA A 406 17.74 -1.53 -0.65
CA ALA A 406 18.41 -1.15 -1.88
C ALA A 406 19.16 -2.36 -2.43
N LEU A 407 18.93 -2.67 -3.71
CA LEU A 407 19.60 -3.73 -4.44
C LEU A 407 20.30 -3.11 -5.65
N ALA A 408 21.62 -3.21 -5.68
CA ALA A 408 22.46 -2.81 -6.82
C ALA A 408 22.96 -4.06 -7.54
N SER A 409 22.80 -4.11 -8.86
CA SER A 409 23.30 -5.21 -9.69
C SER A 409 23.67 -4.69 -11.09
N PRO A 410 24.79 -5.17 -11.67
CA PRO A 410 25.15 -4.86 -13.04
C PRO A 410 24.18 -5.56 -13.99
N ARG A 411 23.70 -4.82 -14.99
CA ARG A 411 22.82 -5.39 -16.02
C ARG A 411 23.67 -6.18 -17.02
N PRO A 412 23.35 -7.45 -17.32
CA PRO A 412 24.04 -8.19 -18.37
C PRO A 412 23.76 -7.50 -19.72
N THR A 413 24.82 -7.00 -20.37
CA THR A 413 24.73 -6.27 -21.65
C THR A 413 24.51 -7.26 -22.79
N MET A 414 23.40 -7.09 -23.53
CA MET A 414 23.06 -7.92 -24.71
C MET A 414 23.73 -7.44 -26.00
N ALA A 415 24.35 -6.24 -26.01
CA ALA A 415 25.00 -5.66 -27.18
C ALA A 415 26.49 -5.43 -26.89
N GLU A 416 27.37 -5.98 -27.74
CA GLU A 416 28.81 -5.74 -27.68
C GLU A 416 29.10 -4.26 -28.00
N GLY A 417 29.75 -3.54 -27.08
CA GLY A 417 30.26 -2.18 -27.30
C GLY A 417 29.65 -1.05 -26.46
N THR A 418 28.61 -1.29 -25.66
CA THR A 418 28.05 -0.29 -24.74
C THR A 418 28.72 -0.33 -23.36
N ALA A 419 28.96 0.84 -22.75
CA ALA A 419 29.52 0.93 -21.39
C ALA A 419 28.66 0.13 -20.37
N PRO A 420 29.28 -0.53 -19.38
CA PRO A 420 28.53 -1.31 -18.39
C PRO A 420 27.54 -0.43 -17.62
N ILE A 421 26.35 -0.95 -17.33
CA ILE A 421 25.30 -0.25 -16.57
C ILE A 421 25.03 -0.99 -15.27
N VAL A 422 25.01 -0.28 -14.15
CA VAL A 422 24.59 -0.79 -12.84
C VAL A 422 23.18 -0.29 -12.54
N SER A 423 22.24 -1.21 -12.42
CA SER A 423 20.88 -0.91 -12.00
C SER A 423 20.78 -0.93 -10.48
N VAL A 424 20.32 0.16 -9.89
CA VAL A 424 20.00 0.29 -8.47
C VAL A 424 18.49 0.32 -8.32
N SER A 425 17.95 -0.58 -7.53
CA SER A 425 16.51 -0.73 -7.31
C SER A 425 16.18 -0.67 -5.83
N PHE A 426 15.12 0.07 -5.49
CA PHE A 426 14.62 0.19 -4.13
C PHE A 426 13.36 -0.65 -3.97
N TRP A 427 13.45 -1.70 -3.17
CA TRP A 427 12.40 -2.68 -2.92
C TRP A 427 11.70 -2.40 -1.61
N ASP A 428 10.37 -2.54 -1.59
CA ASP A 428 9.63 -2.80 -0.37
C ASP A 428 9.51 -4.32 -0.20
N THR A 429 10.18 -4.88 0.81
CA THR A 429 10.17 -6.33 1.03
C THR A 429 8.86 -6.83 1.63
N ARG A 430 8.06 -5.96 2.27
CA ARG A 430 6.71 -6.33 2.75
C ARG A 430 5.76 -6.60 1.60
N PHE A 431 5.79 -5.75 0.58
CA PHE A 431 4.93 -5.87 -0.60
C PHE A 431 5.59 -6.58 -1.78
N GLY A 432 6.90 -6.79 -1.74
CA GLY A 432 7.67 -7.39 -2.84
C GLY A 432 7.62 -6.55 -4.11
N THR A 433 7.66 -5.23 -3.97
CA THR A 433 7.48 -4.28 -5.08
C THR A 433 8.62 -3.29 -5.17
N VAL A 434 9.01 -2.95 -6.40
CA VAL A 434 10.02 -1.92 -6.67
C VAL A 434 9.37 -0.53 -6.62
N ILE A 435 9.89 0.31 -5.73
CA ILE A 435 9.39 1.68 -5.48
C ILE A 435 10.01 2.67 -6.44
N ALA A 436 11.29 2.49 -6.71
CA ALA A 436 12.10 3.32 -7.57
C ALA A 436 13.27 2.50 -8.14
N SER A 437 13.76 2.90 -9.30
CA SER A 437 14.96 2.34 -9.91
C SER A 437 15.75 3.45 -10.57
N THR A 438 17.06 3.33 -10.54
CA THR A 438 18.00 4.21 -11.22
C THR A 438 19.06 3.38 -11.90
N ASP A 439 19.33 3.66 -13.17
CA ASP A 439 20.38 2.99 -13.93
C ASP A 439 21.58 3.94 -14.00
N LEU A 440 22.76 3.47 -13.58
CA LEU A 440 24.01 4.23 -13.56
C LEU A 440 24.96 3.66 -14.62
N THR A 441 25.48 4.50 -15.51
CA THR A 441 26.56 4.07 -16.43
C THR A 441 27.89 4.06 -15.68
N VAL A 442 28.66 3.01 -15.88
CA VAL A 442 29.96 2.82 -15.24
C VAL A 442 31.02 3.53 -16.08
N PRO A 443 31.82 4.44 -15.49
CA PRO A 443 32.95 5.04 -16.21
C PRO A 443 33.95 3.98 -16.67
N SER A 444 34.48 4.11 -17.89
CA SER A 444 35.46 3.17 -18.46
C SER A 444 36.74 3.04 -17.63
N ALA A 445 37.07 4.04 -16.83
CA ALA A 445 38.20 4.04 -15.88
C ALA A 445 38.00 3.07 -14.69
N VAL A 446 36.76 2.63 -14.42
CA VAL A 446 36.42 1.73 -13.31
C VAL A 446 36.39 0.28 -13.79
N ALA A 447 35.63 0.00 -14.86
CA ALA A 447 35.59 -1.32 -15.48
C ALA A 447 35.16 -1.24 -16.95
N ALA A 448 35.78 -2.07 -17.79
CA ALA A 448 35.40 -2.24 -19.20
C ALA A 448 34.32 -3.32 -19.42
N SER A 449 34.08 -4.19 -18.42
CA SER A 449 33.12 -5.30 -18.48
C SER A 449 32.38 -5.47 -17.14
N THR A 450 31.15 -5.98 -17.19
CA THR A 450 30.31 -6.28 -16.01
C THR A 450 30.88 -7.39 -15.14
N SER A 451 31.62 -8.35 -15.71
CA SER A 451 32.28 -9.44 -14.99
C SER A 451 33.50 -8.99 -14.18
N ALA A 452 34.05 -7.82 -14.51
CA ALA A 452 35.22 -7.24 -13.86
C ALA A 452 34.84 -6.26 -12.74
N LEU A 453 33.58 -6.23 -12.31
CA LEU A 453 33.03 -5.20 -11.43
C LEU A 453 32.58 -5.79 -10.09
N SER A 454 33.02 -5.15 -9.01
CA SER A 454 32.67 -5.47 -7.64
C SER A 454 31.92 -4.31 -6.99
N LEU A 455 30.75 -4.62 -6.43
CA LEU A 455 29.79 -3.66 -5.86
C LEU A 455 29.77 -3.75 -4.33
N SER A 456 29.72 -2.60 -3.65
CA SER A 456 29.36 -2.56 -2.23
C SER A 456 28.46 -1.36 -1.94
N LEU A 457 27.43 -1.58 -1.12
CA LEU A 457 26.48 -0.57 -0.67
C LEU A 457 26.64 -0.34 0.82
N SER A 458 26.68 0.93 1.23
CA SER A 458 26.72 1.34 2.64
C SER A 458 25.71 2.44 2.91
N LEU A 459 25.12 2.45 4.12
CA LEU A 459 24.24 3.52 4.57
C LEU A 459 25.11 4.60 5.23
N ALA A 460 25.22 5.76 4.59
CA ALA A 460 25.93 6.89 5.18
C ALA A 460 25.01 7.61 6.17
N ALA A 461 23.86 8.09 5.72
CA ALA A 461 22.87 8.75 6.57
C ALA A 461 21.47 8.16 6.34
N ALA A 462 20.50 8.57 7.17
CA ALA A 462 19.10 8.17 7.01
C ALA A 462 18.53 8.52 5.61
N HIS A 463 19.13 9.50 4.93
CA HIS A 463 18.67 9.99 3.64
C HIS A 463 19.68 9.79 2.49
N THR A 464 20.81 9.13 2.73
CA THR A 464 21.85 8.93 1.70
C THR A 464 22.48 7.53 1.82
N ALA A 465 22.50 6.81 0.71
CA ALA A 465 23.25 5.57 0.57
C ALA A 465 24.45 5.79 -0.36
N ILE A 466 25.55 5.09 -0.13
CA ILE A 466 26.74 5.17 -0.99
C ILE A 466 26.91 3.86 -1.74
N LEU A 467 27.07 3.97 -3.06
CA LEU A 467 27.44 2.86 -3.93
C LEU A 467 28.93 2.99 -4.30
N THR A 468 29.70 1.97 -3.93
CA THR A 468 31.11 1.84 -4.29
C THR A 468 31.25 0.90 -5.49
N LEU A 469 31.87 1.39 -6.56
CA LEU A 469 32.22 0.59 -7.73
C LEU A 469 33.73 0.36 -7.74
N SER A 470 34.15 -0.90 -7.67
CA SER A 470 35.56 -1.31 -7.67
C SER A 470 35.84 -2.37 -8.74
N PRO A 471 37.04 -2.38 -9.34
CA PRO A 471 37.47 -3.46 -10.23
C PRO A 471 37.65 -4.78 -9.46
N SER A 472 37.24 -5.91 -10.03
CA SER A 472 37.53 -7.24 -9.48
C SER A 472 38.93 -7.69 -9.92
N SER A 473 39.71 -8.25 -9.00
CA SER A 473 41.12 -8.64 -9.17
C SER A 473 41.42 -9.77 -10.17
N SER A 474 40.41 -10.29 -10.88
CA SER A 474 40.55 -11.42 -11.82
C SER A 474 41.03 -11.00 -13.22
N SER A 475 40.91 -9.73 -13.61
CA SER A 475 41.39 -9.24 -14.90
C SER A 475 42.86 -8.82 -14.80
N THR A 476 43.75 -9.51 -15.52
CA THR A 476 45.14 -9.08 -15.71
C THR A 476 45.19 -7.64 -16.22
N PRO A 477 45.89 -6.72 -15.54
CA PRO A 477 45.91 -5.32 -15.94
C PRO A 477 46.63 -5.17 -17.29
N SER A 478 45.92 -4.73 -18.34
CA SER A 478 46.58 -4.19 -19.53
C SER A 478 47.22 -2.85 -19.15
N ALA A 479 48.52 -2.70 -19.42
CA ALA A 479 49.42 -1.69 -18.85
C ALA A 479 49.16 -0.21 -19.19
N THR A 480 47.97 0.17 -19.68
CA THR A 480 47.73 1.50 -20.28
C THR A 480 46.53 2.29 -19.74
N SER A 481 45.70 1.73 -18.85
CA SER A 481 44.56 2.46 -18.23
C SER A 481 44.65 2.42 -16.70
N GLY A 482 44.75 3.59 -16.06
CA GLY A 482 44.78 3.69 -14.60
C GLY A 482 43.44 3.31 -13.99
N ILE A 483 43.39 2.14 -13.34
CA ILE A 483 42.17 1.59 -12.74
C ILE A 483 41.76 2.43 -11.52
N ARG A 484 40.50 2.84 -11.47
CA ARG A 484 39.95 3.66 -10.38
C ARG A 484 38.77 3.00 -9.67
N THR A 485 38.61 3.31 -8.40
CA THR A 485 37.40 3.06 -7.62
C THR A 485 36.55 4.33 -7.61
N ALA A 486 35.24 4.20 -7.83
CA ALA A 486 34.31 5.34 -7.85
C ALA A 486 33.25 5.24 -6.73
N LEU A 487 32.91 6.39 -6.14
CA LEU A 487 31.90 6.54 -5.10
C LEU A 487 30.69 7.31 -5.64
N PHE A 488 29.50 6.73 -5.55
CA PHE A 488 28.25 7.39 -5.92
C PHE A 488 27.36 7.64 -4.70
N GLY A 489 26.89 8.88 -4.54
CA GLY A 489 25.94 9.29 -3.51
C GLY A 489 24.51 9.14 -4.00
N LEU A 490 23.75 8.20 -3.43
CA LEU A 490 22.36 7.93 -3.79
C LEU A 490 21.40 8.62 -2.79
N PRO A 491 20.59 9.60 -3.22
CA PRO A 491 19.61 10.23 -2.36
C PRO A 491 18.43 9.29 -2.08
N LEU A 492 18.11 9.08 -0.80
CA LEU A 492 16.98 8.30 -0.31
C LEU A 492 15.75 9.17 0.01
N SER A 493 15.81 10.49 -0.21
CA SER A 493 14.69 11.42 0.02
C SER A 493 13.36 11.07 -0.68
N PRO A 494 13.30 10.41 -1.86
CA PRO A 494 12.02 10.01 -2.45
C PRO A 494 11.39 8.77 -1.79
N LEU A 495 12.09 8.11 -0.86
CA LEU A 495 11.54 6.96 -0.14
C LEU A 495 10.76 7.44 1.09
N PRO A 496 9.53 6.91 1.30
CA PRO A 496 8.78 7.22 2.51
C PRO A 496 9.48 6.61 3.73
N SER A 497 9.33 7.24 4.90
CA SER A 497 9.91 6.73 6.16
C SER A 497 9.33 5.37 6.57
N ALA A 498 8.12 5.03 6.11
CA ALA A 498 7.46 3.75 6.36
C ALA A 498 6.83 3.16 5.10
N SER A 499 6.73 1.83 5.09
CA SER A 499 5.99 1.09 4.07
C SER A 499 4.49 1.36 4.18
N VAL A 500 3.94 2.06 3.18
CA VAL A 500 2.52 2.43 3.07
C VAL A 500 2.01 1.97 1.71
N LEU A 501 0.80 1.42 1.66
CA LEU A 501 0.17 0.93 0.43
C LEU A 501 0.16 2.00 -0.69
N ALA A 502 -0.09 3.27 -0.34
CA ALA A 502 -0.07 4.39 -1.28
C ALA A 502 1.27 4.53 -2.02
N ALA A 503 2.40 4.15 -1.41
CA ALA A 503 3.72 4.21 -2.03
C ALA A 503 3.94 3.11 -3.09
N VAL A 504 3.09 2.08 -3.10
CA VAL A 504 3.17 0.88 -3.95
C VAL A 504 2.14 0.90 -5.08
N VAL A 505 0.99 1.54 -4.89
CA VAL A 505 -0.08 1.62 -5.92
C VAL A 505 0.49 2.20 -7.23
N GLY A 506 0.24 1.49 -8.34
CA GLY A 506 0.73 1.87 -9.67
C GLY A 506 2.16 1.44 -10.01
N LYS A 507 2.92 0.86 -9.07
CA LYS A 507 4.33 0.46 -9.29
C LYS A 507 4.54 -1.02 -9.66
N HIS A 508 3.45 -1.76 -9.83
CA HIS A 508 3.50 -3.17 -10.25
C HIS A 508 4.13 -3.34 -11.63
N ALA A 509 3.89 -2.41 -12.56
CA ALA A 509 4.53 -2.42 -13.88
C ALA A 509 6.06 -2.27 -13.79
N LEU A 510 6.55 -1.40 -12.89
CA LEU A 510 7.99 -1.25 -12.64
C LEU A 510 8.63 -2.47 -11.98
N THR A 511 7.85 -3.20 -11.19
CA THR A 511 8.29 -4.43 -10.51
C THR A 511 8.38 -5.59 -11.50
N ALA A 512 7.43 -5.69 -12.44
CA ALA A 512 7.30 -6.81 -13.37
C ALA A 512 8.59 -7.11 -14.16
N ARG A 513 9.38 -6.08 -14.52
CA ARG A 513 10.65 -6.28 -15.24
C ARG A 513 11.76 -6.96 -14.42
N PHE A 514 11.71 -6.89 -13.10
CA PHE A 514 12.76 -7.45 -12.23
C PHE A 514 12.42 -8.85 -11.71
N LEU A 515 11.21 -9.33 -11.98
CA LEU A 515 10.77 -10.67 -11.64
C LEU A 515 11.19 -11.62 -12.77
N ALA A 516 11.70 -12.81 -12.44
CA ALA A 516 11.99 -13.83 -13.44
C ALA A 516 10.72 -14.13 -14.27
N ALA A 517 10.83 -14.01 -15.59
CA ALA A 517 9.69 -13.98 -16.51
C ALA A 517 8.91 -15.30 -16.59
N PRO A 518 7.62 -15.30 -17.01
CA PRO A 518 6.66 -14.21 -16.92
C PRO A 518 5.29 -14.68 -16.37
N PRO A 519 4.40 -13.75 -15.99
CA PRO A 519 3.01 -14.07 -15.72
C PRO A 519 2.36 -14.89 -16.85
N GLN A 520 2.77 -14.77 -18.13
CA GLN A 520 2.17 -15.46 -19.29
C GLN A 520 2.21 -17.00 -19.27
N ALA A 521 3.15 -17.63 -18.58
CA ALA A 521 3.25 -19.10 -18.50
C ALA A 521 2.54 -19.72 -17.28
N GLN A 522 2.03 -18.90 -16.36
CA GLN A 522 1.35 -19.38 -15.16
C GLN A 522 -0.15 -19.47 -15.41
N SER A 523 -0.77 -20.58 -14.99
CA SER A 523 -2.23 -20.74 -15.01
C SER A 523 -2.90 -19.53 -14.37
N VAL A 524 -4.10 -19.17 -14.85
CA VAL A 524 -4.81 -17.98 -14.36
C VAL A 524 -5.01 -18.05 -12.84
N LEU A 525 -5.14 -19.27 -12.31
CA LEU A 525 -5.18 -19.57 -10.89
C LEU A 525 -3.87 -19.27 -10.15
N ALA A 526 -2.71 -19.64 -10.69
CA ALA A 526 -1.42 -19.35 -10.06
C ALA A 526 -1.18 -17.83 -9.95
N ARG A 527 -1.59 -17.06 -10.97
CA ARG A 527 -1.58 -15.59 -10.91
C ARG A 527 -2.54 -15.04 -9.85
N ALA A 528 -3.75 -15.60 -9.75
CA ALA A 528 -4.73 -15.17 -8.76
C ALA A 528 -4.23 -15.42 -7.33
N LYS A 529 -3.54 -16.54 -7.09
CA LYS A 529 -2.90 -16.88 -5.81
C LYS A 529 -1.78 -15.91 -5.43
N GLN A 530 -0.96 -15.47 -6.39
CA GLN A 530 0.12 -14.52 -6.15
C GLN A 530 -0.36 -13.08 -5.95
N ALA A 531 -1.47 -12.70 -6.59
CA ALA A 531 -2.03 -11.35 -6.53
C ALA A 531 -2.97 -11.13 -5.33
N GLU A 532 -3.27 -12.16 -4.53
CA GLU A 532 -4.10 -12.01 -3.34
C GLU A 532 -3.33 -11.21 -2.27
N PRO A 533 -3.86 -10.06 -1.80
CA PRO A 533 -3.16 -9.21 -0.84
C PRO A 533 -2.92 -9.95 0.48
N LEU A 534 -1.74 -9.74 1.07
CA LEU A 534 -1.39 -10.32 2.36
C LEU A 534 -2.40 -9.89 3.43
N ARG A 535 -2.95 -10.88 4.13
CA ARG A 535 -3.85 -10.67 5.27
C ARG A 535 -3.08 -9.91 6.34
N SER A 536 -3.51 -8.69 6.65
CA SER A 536 -3.23 -8.17 8.00
C SER A 536 -4.07 -9.02 8.94
N LEU A 537 -3.44 -9.99 9.62
CA LEU A 537 -4.03 -10.62 10.79
C LEU A 537 -4.18 -9.50 11.83
N ARG A 538 -5.33 -8.81 11.80
CA ARG A 538 -5.65 -7.86 12.85
C ARG A 538 -5.75 -8.67 14.15
N PRO A 539 -4.99 -8.29 15.21
CA PRO A 539 -5.16 -8.90 16.52
C PRO A 539 -6.63 -8.81 16.93
N GLY A 540 -7.28 -9.95 17.23
CA GLY A 540 -8.67 -10.02 17.67
C GLY A 540 -9.72 -10.42 16.62
N GLN A 541 -9.35 -10.98 15.45
CA GLN A 541 -10.33 -11.67 14.60
C GLN A 541 -10.76 -13.02 15.23
N SER A 542 -12.06 -13.32 15.21
CA SER A 542 -12.58 -14.61 15.70
C SER A 542 -12.24 -15.77 14.76
N ASP A 543 -11.85 -16.93 15.30
CA ASP A 543 -11.51 -18.13 14.52
C ASP A 543 -12.59 -18.55 13.52
N LYS A 544 -13.87 -18.40 13.88
CA LYS A 544 -15.01 -18.68 12.99
C LYS A 544 -15.02 -17.80 11.73
N LYS A 545 -14.55 -16.55 11.84
CA LYS A 545 -14.43 -15.63 10.70
C LYS A 545 -13.24 -15.98 9.81
N LEU A 546 -12.14 -16.44 10.42
CA LEU A 546 -10.98 -16.93 9.69
C LEU A 546 -11.34 -18.18 8.88
N ALA A 547 -12.01 -19.15 9.51
CA ALA A 547 -12.49 -20.38 8.87
C ALA A 547 -13.46 -20.10 7.72
N LEU A 548 -14.41 -19.17 7.88
CA LEU A 548 -15.31 -18.75 6.79
C LEU A 548 -14.52 -18.20 5.60
N GLN A 549 -13.59 -17.28 5.86
CA GLN A 549 -12.80 -16.65 4.80
C GLN A 549 -11.88 -17.66 4.08
N ASP A 550 -11.36 -18.65 4.81
CA ASP A 550 -10.54 -19.73 4.24
C ASP A 550 -11.41 -20.69 3.40
N ALA A 551 -12.63 -21.02 3.84
CA ALA A 551 -13.59 -21.80 3.06
C ALA A 551 -14.06 -21.06 1.80
N SER A 552 -14.34 -19.76 1.89
CA SER A 552 -14.64 -18.88 0.76
C SER A 552 -13.46 -18.81 -0.22
N ARG A 553 -12.22 -18.81 0.28
CA ARG A 553 -11.02 -18.87 -0.57
C ARG A 553 -10.92 -20.20 -1.32
N ALA A 554 -11.02 -21.32 -0.60
CA ALA A 554 -10.94 -22.65 -1.20
C ALA A 554 -12.00 -22.84 -2.31
N ALA A 555 -13.23 -22.36 -2.09
CA ALA A 555 -14.27 -22.44 -3.11
C ALA A 555 -14.05 -21.50 -4.30
N ARG A 556 -13.46 -20.31 -4.10
CA ARG A 556 -13.04 -19.45 -5.22
C ARG A 556 -11.97 -20.13 -6.06
N GLU A 557 -10.99 -20.78 -5.43
CA GLU A 557 -9.94 -21.53 -6.13
C GLU A 557 -10.52 -22.71 -6.93
N GLN A 558 -11.42 -23.49 -6.32
CA GLN A 558 -12.12 -24.58 -7.01
C GLN A 558 -12.95 -24.07 -8.21
N LEU A 559 -13.64 -22.94 -8.08
CA LEU A 559 -14.39 -22.36 -9.18
C LEU A 559 -13.47 -21.95 -10.34
N LEU A 560 -12.33 -21.31 -10.05
CA LEU A 560 -11.36 -20.93 -11.08
C LEU A 560 -10.82 -22.17 -11.82
N GLU A 561 -10.55 -23.27 -11.11
CA GLU A 561 -10.13 -24.53 -11.74
C GLU A 561 -11.22 -25.12 -12.63
N GLN A 562 -12.46 -25.13 -12.17
CA GLN A 562 -13.60 -25.64 -12.95
C GLN A 562 -13.86 -24.77 -14.18
N LEU A 563 -13.81 -23.45 -14.04
CA LEU A 563 -13.96 -22.51 -15.15
C LEU A 563 -12.80 -22.60 -16.15
N GLU A 564 -11.56 -22.79 -15.69
CA GLU A 564 -10.41 -22.98 -16.60
C GLU A 564 -10.57 -24.26 -17.44
N ARG A 565 -11.13 -25.33 -16.88
CA ARG A 565 -11.46 -26.55 -17.63
C ARG A 565 -12.63 -26.34 -18.59
N ALA A 566 -13.73 -25.75 -18.13
CA ALA A 566 -14.94 -25.52 -18.94
C ALA A 566 -14.70 -24.52 -20.09
N LEU A 567 -13.87 -23.50 -19.88
CA LEU A 567 -13.57 -22.46 -20.87
C LEU A 567 -12.31 -22.78 -21.71
N ALA A 568 -11.65 -23.92 -21.49
CA ALA A 568 -10.55 -24.41 -22.33
C ALA A 568 -10.85 -24.41 -23.85
N PRO A 569 -12.05 -24.81 -24.34
CA PRO A 569 -12.39 -24.75 -25.77
C PRO A 569 -12.41 -23.32 -26.35
N LEU A 570 -12.63 -22.27 -25.54
CA LEU A 570 -12.58 -20.88 -26.02
C LEU A 570 -11.18 -20.42 -26.42
N LYS A 571 -10.12 -21.12 -25.98
CA LYS A 571 -8.72 -20.84 -26.40
C LYS A 571 -8.44 -21.29 -27.84
N LYS A 572 -9.27 -22.19 -28.40
CA LYS A 572 -9.08 -22.74 -29.75
C LYS A 572 -9.92 -21.96 -30.76
N THR A 573 -9.28 -21.07 -31.52
CA THR A 573 -9.89 -20.32 -32.64
C THR A 573 -9.94 -21.17 -33.92
N ALA A 574 -10.56 -22.35 -33.87
CA ALA A 574 -10.74 -23.21 -35.05
C ALA A 574 -12.12 -23.00 -35.69
N ALA A 575 -12.17 -22.94 -37.03
CA ALA A 575 -13.41 -22.82 -37.79
C ALA A 575 -14.30 -24.07 -37.59
N GLY A 576 -15.50 -23.89 -37.05
CA GLY A 576 -16.46 -24.98 -36.74
C GLY A 576 -16.74 -25.20 -35.25
N ALA A 577 -16.02 -24.52 -34.36
CA ALA A 577 -16.15 -24.68 -32.90
C ALA A 577 -17.26 -23.84 -32.24
N GLU A 578 -18.13 -23.15 -32.99
CA GLU A 578 -19.12 -22.22 -32.39
C GLU A 578 -20.11 -22.92 -31.45
N ALA A 579 -20.57 -24.13 -31.80
CA ALA A 579 -21.45 -24.92 -30.94
C ALA A 579 -20.74 -25.38 -29.66
N GLU A 580 -19.46 -25.76 -29.74
CA GLU A 580 -18.64 -26.14 -28.59
C GLU A 580 -18.36 -24.93 -27.68
N GLN A 581 -18.19 -23.74 -28.27
CA GLN A 581 -18.04 -22.48 -27.53
C GLN A 581 -19.35 -22.08 -26.82
N ASP A 582 -20.50 -22.24 -27.46
CA ASP A 582 -21.81 -22.00 -26.85
C ASP A 582 -22.08 -22.94 -25.67
N GLU A 583 -21.77 -24.24 -25.83
CA GLU A 583 -21.91 -25.23 -24.77
C GLU A 583 -20.98 -24.92 -23.59
N ALA A 584 -19.72 -24.58 -23.86
CA ALA A 584 -18.74 -24.17 -22.85
C ALA A 584 -19.16 -22.91 -22.08
N VAL A 585 -19.70 -21.90 -22.78
CA VAL A 585 -20.24 -20.69 -22.15
C VAL A 585 -21.43 -21.03 -21.26
N ARG A 586 -22.35 -21.89 -21.73
CA ARG A 586 -23.51 -22.32 -20.95
C ARG A 586 -23.10 -23.09 -19.69
N GLU A 587 -22.14 -24.00 -19.81
CA GLU A 587 -21.59 -24.75 -18.68
C GLU A 587 -20.97 -23.79 -17.65
N ALA A 588 -20.11 -22.87 -18.09
CA ALA A 588 -19.49 -21.86 -17.23
C ALA A 588 -20.52 -20.98 -16.49
N GLU A 589 -21.59 -20.54 -17.16
CA GLU A 589 -22.67 -19.76 -16.54
C GLU A 589 -23.44 -20.57 -15.48
N THR A 590 -23.65 -21.88 -15.71
CA THR A 590 -24.30 -22.74 -14.72
C THR A 590 -23.42 -22.98 -13.49
N LEU A 591 -22.10 -23.18 -13.69
CA LEU A 591 -21.12 -23.31 -12.61
C LEU A 591 -21.06 -22.03 -11.77
N TRP A 592 -21.02 -20.87 -12.43
CA TRP A 592 -21.04 -19.56 -11.76
C TRP A 592 -22.31 -19.36 -10.92
N SER A 593 -23.48 -19.67 -11.48
CA SER A 593 -24.76 -19.47 -10.78
C SER A 593 -24.86 -20.37 -9.54
N LYS A 594 -24.48 -21.65 -9.66
CA LYS A 594 -24.43 -22.60 -8.54
C LYS A 594 -23.45 -22.14 -7.46
N TRP A 595 -22.26 -21.69 -7.86
CA TRP A 595 -21.27 -21.17 -6.92
C TRP A 595 -21.78 -19.94 -6.19
N LEU A 596 -22.38 -18.97 -6.91
CA LEU A 596 -22.89 -17.74 -6.33
C LEU A 596 -23.98 -17.99 -5.28
N GLU A 597 -24.89 -18.93 -5.55
CA GLU A 597 -25.91 -19.37 -4.58
C GLU A 597 -25.27 -20.01 -3.35
N SER A 598 -24.33 -20.94 -3.55
CA SER A 598 -23.64 -21.61 -2.44
C SER A 598 -22.86 -20.64 -1.55
N GLU A 599 -22.26 -19.59 -2.14
CA GLU A 599 -21.50 -18.59 -1.38
C GLU A 599 -22.41 -17.62 -0.63
N LYS A 600 -23.57 -17.26 -1.22
CA LYS A 600 -24.63 -16.52 -0.52
C LYS A 600 -25.16 -17.32 0.67
N ASP A 601 -25.35 -18.63 0.51
CA ASP A 601 -25.83 -19.50 1.59
C ASP A 601 -24.80 -19.62 2.72
N ARG A 602 -23.50 -19.75 2.42
CA ARG A 602 -22.43 -19.76 3.44
C ARG A 602 -22.36 -18.47 4.25
N LEU A 603 -22.44 -17.32 3.57
CA LEU A 603 -22.46 -16.02 4.24
C LEU A 603 -23.70 -15.85 5.09
N TRP A 604 -24.85 -16.31 4.58
CA TRP A 604 -26.10 -16.31 5.30
C TRP A 604 -26.04 -17.20 6.55
N GLU A 605 -25.50 -18.41 6.46
CA GLU A 605 -25.30 -19.31 7.60
C GLU A 605 -24.36 -18.74 8.65
N TYR A 606 -23.25 -18.12 8.24
CA TYR A 606 -22.35 -17.45 9.16
C TYR A 606 -23.05 -16.30 9.88
N ASN A 607 -23.75 -15.42 9.15
CA ASN A 607 -24.47 -14.30 9.75
C ASN A 607 -25.59 -14.78 10.67
N LYS A 608 -26.31 -15.83 10.26
CA LYS A 608 -27.31 -16.51 11.09
C LYS A 608 -26.69 -17.06 12.38
N SER A 609 -25.53 -17.71 12.31
CA SER A 609 -24.81 -18.21 13.49
C SER A 609 -24.30 -17.08 14.39
N LYS A 610 -23.87 -15.96 13.82
CA LYS A 610 -23.41 -14.77 14.55
C LYS A 610 -24.56 -14.08 15.27
N VAL A 611 -25.71 -13.94 14.60
CA VAL A 611 -26.94 -13.44 15.21
C VAL A 611 -27.34 -14.38 16.34
N ARG A 612 -27.44 -15.70 16.12
CA ARG A 612 -27.73 -16.69 17.18
C ARG A 612 -26.78 -16.59 18.37
N ALA A 613 -25.47 -16.54 18.16
CA ALA A 613 -24.49 -16.42 19.23
C ALA A 613 -24.60 -15.08 19.98
N ALA A 614 -24.90 -13.98 19.28
CA ALA A 614 -25.20 -12.70 19.92
C ALA A 614 -26.49 -12.79 20.74
N MET A 615 -27.49 -13.54 20.25
CA MET A 615 -28.75 -13.76 20.97
C MET A 615 -28.55 -14.61 22.21
N ASP A 616 -27.77 -15.68 22.14
CA ASP A 616 -27.50 -16.56 23.27
C ASP A 616 -26.69 -15.84 24.35
N LYS A 617 -25.70 -15.04 23.94
CA LYS A 617 -24.96 -14.17 24.86
C LYS A 617 -25.86 -13.12 25.51
N GLU A 618 -26.85 -12.60 24.78
CA GLU A 618 -27.84 -11.67 25.33
C GLU A 618 -28.81 -12.38 26.29
N LYS A 619 -29.22 -13.61 25.99
CA LYS A 619 -30.01 -14.47 26.90
C LYS A 619 -29.22 -14.80 28.17
N GLU A 620 -27.94 -15.14 28.05
CA GLU A 620 -27.05 -15.40 29.17
C GLU A 620 -26.87 -14.15 30.04
N ARG A 621 -26.67 -12.98 29.43
CA ARG A 621 -26.64 -11.69 30.16
C ARG A 621 -27.95 -11.40 30.89
N ARG A 622 -29.09 -11.71 30.26
CA ARG A 622 -30.41 -11.58 30.89
C ARG A 622 -30.54 -12.51 32.09
N MET A 623 -30.17 -13.78 31.93
CA MET A 623 -30.23 -14.78 32.99
C MET A 623 -29.27 -14.43 34.14
N ALA A 624 -28.01 -14.12 33.85
CA ALA A 624 -27.00 -13.75 34.85
C ALA A 624 -27.38 -12.48 35.63
N ALA A 625 -28.00 -11.51 34.95
CA ALA A 625 -28.50 -10.32 35.63
C ALA A 625 -29.69 -10.61 36.56
N ILE A 626 -30.48 -11.65 36.26
CA ILE A 626 -31.62 -12.08 37.08
C ILE A 626 -31.18 -12.98 38.23
N THR A 627 -30.21 -13.87 38.01
CA THR A 627 -29.72 -14.86 39.00
C THR A 627 -28.57 -14.35 39.88
N GLY A 628 -28.08 -13.13 39.66
CA GLY A 628 -27.06 -12.55 40.53
C GLY A 628 -27.62 -12.33 41.94
N ASP A 629 -27.15 -13.11 42.91
CA ASP A 629 -27.44 -12.99 44.34
C ASP A 629 -27.00 -11.61 44.84
N GLY A 630 -27.96 -10.69 44.90
CA GLY A 630 -27.85 -9.43 45.62
C GLY A 630 -28.86 -9.44 46.75
N ASP A 631 -28.46 -8.98 47.93
CA ASP A 631 -29.29 -8.91 49.13
C ASP A 631 -30.65 -8.27 48.81
N GLU A 632 -31.71 -9.09 48.88
CA GLU A 632 -33.06 -8.75 48.38
C GLU A 632 -33.64 -7.48 49.03
N GLN A 633 -33.16 -7.12 50.22
CA GLN A 633 -33.67 -5.99 51.00
C GLN A 633 -33.15 -4.62 50.54
N ASP A 634 -31.91 -4.53 50.05
CA ASP A 634 -31.32 -3.27 49.55
C ASP A 634 -31.60 -3.05 48.04
N ASP A 635 -31.92 -4.14 47.33
CA ASP A 635 -32.23 -4.13 45.90
C ASP A 635 -33.57 -3.47 45.55
N ALA A 636 -34.58 -3.54 46.42
CA ALA A 636 -35.88 -2.94 46.19
C ALA A 636 -35.82 -1.40 46.12
N GLY A 637 -34.98 -0.77 46.95
CA GLY A 637 -34.75 0.67 46.96
C GLY A 637 -34.06 1.14 45.69
N ARG A 638 -33.00 0.43 45.29
CA ARG A 638 -32.22 0.73 44.07
C ARG A 638 -33.05 0.50 42.79
N TYR A 639 -33.89 -0.52 42.75
CA TYR A 639 -34.81 -0.77 41.63
C TYR A 639 -35.83 0.36 41.48
N ARG A 640 -36.40 0.91 42.56
CA ARG A 640 -37.34 2.05 42.48
C ARG A 640 -36.69 3.29 41.88
N VAL A 641 -35.43 3.58 42.23
CA VAL A 641 -34.66 4.70 41.67
C VAL A 641 -34.37 4.46 40.18
N ALA A 642 -33.95 3.24 39.82
CA ALA A 642 -33.70 2.84 38.44
C ALA A 642 -34.97 2.92 37.58
N LYS A 643 -36.10 2.40 38.07
CA LYS A 643 -37.42 2.47 37.43
C LYS A 643 -37.84 3.90 37.11
N ARG A 644 -37.70 4.83 38.08
CA ARG A 644 -37.98 6.27 37.84
C ARG A 644 -37.09 6.87 36.76
N LYS A 645 -35.80 6.48 36.68
CA LYS A 645 -34.89 6.94 35.63
C LYS A 645 -35.27 6.38 34.26
N ILE A 646 -35.65 5.11 34.19
CA ILE A 646 -36.13 4.47 32.96
C ILE A 646 -37.40 5.16 32.45
N GLU A 647 -38.37 5.40 33.33
CA GLU A 647 -39.62 6.09 32.97
C GLU A 647 -39.39 7.53 32.49
N ARG A 648 -38.43 8.26 33.10
CA ARG A 648 -38.00 9.58 32.61
C ARG A 648 -37.38 9.50 31.21
N ALA A 649 -36.55 8.49 30.94
CA ALA A 649 -35.93 8.30 29.62
C ALA A 649 -36.99 7.98 28.55
N ILE A 650 -37.97 7.13 28.88
CA ILE A 650 -39.11 6.82 28.00
C ILE A 650 -39.94 8.07 27.71
N ALA A 651 -40.23 8.89 28.73
CA ALA A 651 -40.95 10.14 28.57
C ALA A 651 -40.17 11.16 27.70
N ALA A 652 -38.85 11.27 27.90
CA ALA A 652 -37.99 12.17 27.12
C ALA A 652 -37.91 11.77 25.64
N ALA A 653 -37.96 10.47 25.35
CA ALA A 653 -38.02 9.94 23.98
C ALA A 653 -39.42 10.03 23.33
N GLY A 654 -40.41 10.59 24.04
CA GLY A 654 -41.77 10.77 23.55
C GLY A 654 -42.62 9.49 23.51
N ALA A 655 -42.16 8.40 24.13
CA ALA A 655 -42.92 7.15 24.29
C ALA A 655 -43.88 7.21 25.48
N SER A 656 -45.00 6.49 25.40
CA SER A 656 -45.96 6.42 26.51
C SER A 656 -45.39 5.60 27.67
N VAL A 657 -45.29 6.23 28.83
CA VAL A 657 -44.82 5.56 30.07
C VAL A 657 -45.88 4.58 30.60
N LYS A 658 -47.17 4.90 30.50
CA LYS A 658 -48.28 4.01 30.94
C LYS A 658 -48.62 2.95 29.89
N PRO A 659 -48.69 1.65 30.26
CA PRO A 659 -49.26 0.63 29.38
C PRO A 659 -50.75 0.93 29.16
N GLY A 660 -51.20 0.94 27.91
CA GLY A 660 -52.63 1.11 27.56
C GLY A 660 -53.06 2.50 27.05
N ALA A 661 -52.22 3.54 27.12
CA ALA A 661 -52.52 4.86 26.54
C ALA A 661 -52.34 4.88 24.99
N ALA A 662 -52.94 3.92 24.29
CA ALA A 662 -52.94 3.84 22.83
C ALA A 662 -54.17 4.59 22.30
N GLY A 663 -54.10 5.92 22.34
CA GLY A 663 -55.08 6.82 21.71
C GLY A 663 -54.46 7.80 20.70
N ALA A 664 -53.19 7.64 20.33
CA ALA A 664 -52.49 8.59 19.48
C ALA A 664 -52.05 7.95 18.16
N LYS A 665 -52.71 8.41 17.09
CA LYS A 665 -52.50 8.09 15.67
C LYS A 665 -51.04 7.77 15.31
N GLU A 666 -50.81 6.57 14.78
CA GLU A 666 -49.58 6.14 14.12
C GLU A 666 -49.31 7.04 12.91
N GLY A 667 -48.32 7.91 13.03
CA GLY A 667 -48.00 8.85 11.96
C GLY A 667 -47.02 9.92 12.38
N GLN A 668 -45.96 9.56 13.12
CA GLN A 668 -44.68 10.27 13.22
C GLN A 668 -43.78 9.52 14.22
N GLY A 669 -42.51 9.29 13.86
CA GLY A 669 -41.55 8.40 14.51
C GLY A 669 -41.29 8.63 16.00
N LYS A 670 -42.20 8.17 16.85
CA LYS A 670 -41.98 8.04 18.30
C LYS A 670 -41.29 6.71 18.54
N ALA A 671 -40.11 6.74 19.17
CA ALA A 671 -39.38 5.54 19.54
C ALA A 671 -40.25 4.67 20.46
N SER A 672 -40.30 3.35 20.23
CA SER A 672 -41.06 2.45 21.10
C SER A 672 -40.44 2.44 22.49
N TRP A 673 -41.24 2.18 23.54
CA TRP A 673 -40.68 2.02 24.89
C TRP A 673 -39.62 0.91 24.92
N LYS A 674 -39.80 -0.13 24.07
CA LYS A 674 -38.83 -1.22 23.87
C LYS A 674 -37.51 -0.73 23.27
N ASP A 675 -37.53 0.23 22.36
CA ASP A 675 -36.33 0.79 21.73
C ASP A 675 -35.54 1.65 22.73
N VAL A 676 -36.27 2.43 23.54
CA VAL A 676 -35.69 3.30 24.56
C VAL A 676 -35.09 2.50 25.72
N THR A 677 -35.76 1.42 26.13
CA THR A 677 -35.23 0.54 27.19
C THR A 677 -34.17 -0.43 26.68
N ALA A 678 -34.09 -0.70 25.37
CA ALA A 678 -32.99 -1.43 24.73
C ALA A 678 -31.71 -0.58 24.59
N ALA A 679 -31.83 0.74 24.51
CA ALA A 679 -30.70 1.66 24.60
C ALA A 679 -30.10 1.69 26.02
N ARG A 680 -28.77 1.83 26.13
CA ARG A 680 -28.07 1.89 27.43
C ARG A 680 -28.40 3.20 28.15
N ILE A 681 -29.18 3.13 29.23
CA ILE A 681 -29.58 4.30 30.03
C ILE A 681 -28.49 4.60 31.06
N LYS A 682 -27.88 5.80 31.00
CA LYS A 682 -26.81 6.20 31.90
C LYS A 682 -27.25 6.12 33.37
N GLY A 683 -26.51 5.35 34.18
CA GLY A 683 -26.77 5.21 35.62
C GLY A 683 -27.93 4.27 35.98
N VAL A 684 -28.29 3.36 35.08
CA VAL A 684 -29.22 2.24 35.31
C VAL A 684 -28.48 0.94 34.98
N SER A 685 -28.45 -0.02 35.91
CA SER A 685 -27.84 -1.34 35.66
C SER A 685 -28.72 -2.18 34.72
N ASP A 686 -28.10 -3.10 33.97
CA ASP A 686 -28.85 -3.97 33.06
C ASP A 686 -29.83 -4.89 33.81
N ARG A 687 -29.50 -5.30 35.04
CA ARG A 687 -30.41 -6.02 35.96
C ARG A 687 -31.74 -5.29 36.15
N TYR A 688 -31.71 -4.00 36.47
CA TYR A 688 -32.94 -3.24 36.69
C TYR A 688 -33.69 -2.93 35.39
N ARG A 689 -33.00 -2.86 34.23
CA ARG A 689 -33.65 -2.74 32.91
C ARG A 689 -34.46 -4.00 32.57
N TYR A 690 -33.89 -5.18 32.83
CA TYR A 690 -34.59 -6.44 32.58
C TYR A 690 -35.74 -6.69 33.56
N MET A 691 -35.56 -6.35 34.84
CA MET A 691 -36.65 -6.37 35.82
C MET A 691 -37.82 -5.48 35.40
N TYR A 692 -37.54 -4.27 34.90
CA TYR A 692 -38.56 -3.37 34.36
C TYR A 692 -39.27 -3.94 33.13
N HIS A 693 -38.52 -4.54 32.19
CA HIS A 693 -39.10 -5.23 31.03
C HIS A 693 -40.06 -6.36 31.44
N ARG A 694 -39.68 -7.19 32.42
CA ARG A 694 -40.50 -8.30 32.92
C ARG A 694 -41.75 -7.80 33.63
N GLU A 695 -41.61 -6.78 34.49
CA GLU A 695 -42.73 -6.16 35.20
C GLU A 695 -43.74 -5.55 34.21
N ARG A 696 -43.24 -4.86 33.18
CA ARG A 696 -44.07 -4.21 32.16
C ARG A 696 -44.73 -5.21 31.20
N ASN A 697 -44.04 -6.27 30.80
CA ASN A 697 -44.64 -7.36 30.01
C ASN A 697 -45.76 -8.04 30.80
N LYS A 698 -45.55 -8.34 32.09
CA LYS A 698 -46.59 -8.91 32.97
C LYS A 698 -47.80 -7.98 33.11
N MET A 699 -47.60 -6.66 33.13
CA MET A 699 -48.69 -5.69 33.10
C MET A 699 -49.43 -5.67 31.74
N GLU A 700 -48.71 -5.77 30.62
CA GLU A 700 -49.31 -5.81 29.28
C GLU A 700 -50.11 -7.11 29.05
N GLU A 701 -49.62 -8.25 29.55
CA GLU A 701 -50.32 -9.55 29.56
C GLU A 701 -51.60 -9.50 30.41
N ALA A 702 -51.53 -8.94 31.62
CA ALA A 702 -52.70 -8.75 32.48
C ALA A 702 -53.76 -7.82 31.85
N MET A 703 -53.35 -6.95 30.92
CA MET A 703 -54.21 -6.06 30.14
C MET A 703 -54.69 -6.68 28.82
N GLY A 704 -54.46 -7.99 28.60
CA GLY A 704 -54.95 -8.73 27.44
C GLY A 704 -54.24 -8.39 26.12
N LYS A 705 -53.13 -7.65 26.14
CA LYS A 705 -52.30 -7.45 24.94
C LYS A 705 -51.37 -8.64 24.80
N THR A 706 -51.40 -9.30 23.64
CA THR A 706 -50.42 -10.33 23.31
C THR A 706 -49.04 -9.68 23.25
N VAL A 707 -48.27 -9.82 24.32
CA VAL A 707 -46.85 -9.49 24.30
C VAL A 707 -46.20 -10.57 23.44
N LYS A 708 -46.10 -10.32 22.12
CA LYS A 708 -45.20 -11.11 21.30
C LYS A 708 -43.81 -10.81 21.86
N GLU A 709 -43.28 -11.75 22.65
CA GLU A 709 -41.86 -11.74 22.99
C GLU A 709 -41.08 -11.61 21.69
N PHE A 710 -39.96 -10.90 21.73
CA PHE A 710 -39.15 -10.70 20.53
C PHE A 710 -38.88 -12.07 19.90
N ASP A 711 -39.48 -12.32 18.76
CA ASP A 711 -39.49 -13.61 18.09
C ASP A 711 -38.11 -13.79 17.45
N TRP A 712 -37.24 -14.47 18.19
CA TRP A 712 -35.83 -14.64 17.83
C TRP A 712 -35.68 -15.39 16.51
N ASP A 713 -36.64 -16.26 16.18
CA ASP A 713 -36.67 -17.00 14.92
C ASP A 713 -37.11 -16.11 13.76
N GLU A 714 -38.02 -15.17 13.99
CA GLU A 714 -38.39 -14.13 13.02
C GLU A 714 -37.21 -13.18 12.72
N ALA A 715 -36.43 -12.80 13.74
CA ALA A 715 -35.23 -11.97 13.58
C ALA A 715 -34.12 -12.69 12.80
N VAL A 716 -33.96 -14.00 13.04
CA VAL A 716 -33.06 -14.85 12.26
C VAL A 716 -33.54 -15.05 10.83
N ALA A 717 -34.86 -15.15 10.61
CA ALA A 717 -35.45 -15.26 9.27
C ALA A 717 -35.35 -13.95 8.46
N LYS A 718 -35.29 -12.80 9.14
CA LYS A 718 -35.07 -11.47 8.52
C LYS A 718 -33.61 -11.18 8.16
N VAL A 719 -32.66 -12.08 8.45
CA VAL A 719 -31.26 -11.91 8.01
C VAL A 719 -31.22 -11.99 6.48
N GLU A 720 -30.99 -10.84 5.86
CA GLU A 720 -30.88 -10.71 4.40
C GLU A 720 -29.72 -11.56 3.85
N ARG A 721 -29.92 -12.11 2.65
CA ARG A 721 -28.86 -12.79 1.91
C ARG A 721 -27.91 -11.73 1.37
N TYR A 722 -26.81 -11.52 2.08
CA TYR A 722 -25.76 -10.61 1.65
C TYR A 722 -25.10 -11.12 0.37
N GLU A 723 -24.81 -10.20 -0.54
CA GLU A 723 -23.98 -10.50 -1.71
C GLU A 723 -22.52 -10.71 -1.29
N PRO A 724 -21.81 -11.66 -1.91
CA PRO A 724 -20.42 -11.93 -1.57
C PRO A 724 -19.51 -10.77 -1.97
N SER A 725 -18.54 -10.46 -1.09
CA SER A 725 -17.44 -9.55 -1.41
C SER A 725 -16.41 -10.30 -2.27
N LEU A 726 -16.20 -9.84 -3.51
CA LEU A 726 -15.29 -10.46 -4.45
C LEU A 726 -13.95 -9.69 -4.47
N PRO A 727 -12.81 -10.36 -4.20
CA PRO A 727 -11.50 -9.70 -4.31
C PRO A 727 -11.14 -9.35 -5.76
N SER A 728 -10.44 -8.23 -5.94
CA SER A 728 -10.01 -7.74 -7.27
C SER A 728 -9.18 -8.75 -8.06
N SER A 729 -8.31 -9.53 -7.40
CA SER A 729 -7.53 -10.60 -8.04
C SER A 729 -8.40 -11.70 -8.63
N PHE A 730 -9.49 -12.05 -7.94
CA PHE A 730 -10.46 -13.04 -8.41
C PHE A 730 -11.29 -12.51 -9.59
N ILE A 731 -11.71 -11.25 -9.54
CA ILE A 731 -12.41 -10.60 -10.67
C ILE A 731 -11.51 -10.55 -11.90
N THR A 732 -10.25 -10.16 -11.72
CA THR A 732 -9.25 -10.13 -12.80
C THR A 732 -9.03 -11.53 -13.40
N ALA A 733 -9.01 -12.57 -12.57
CA ALA A 733 -8.90 -13.95 -13.00
C ALA A 733 -10.11 -14.40 -13.82
N LEU A 734 -11.34 -14.13 -13.34
CA LEU A 734 -12.58 -14.42 -14.06
C LEU A 734 -12.64 -13.72 -15.42
N LEU A 735 -12.24 -12.45 -15.46
CA LEU A 735 -12.20 -11.67 -16.68
C LEU A 735 -11.18 -12.24 -17.68
N ARG A 736 -9.98 -12.61 -17.23
CA ARG A 736 -8.98 -13.26 -18.09
C ARG A 736 -9.40 -14.64 -18.59
N LEU A 737 -10.15 -15.39 -17.78
CA LEU A 737 -10.75 -16.66 -18.21
C LEU A 737 -11.89 -16.45 -19.21
N SER A 738 -12.64 -15.35 -19.08
CA SER A 738 -13.70 -14.97 -20.00
C SER A 738 -13.16 -14.42 -21.33
N PHE A 739 -11.97 -13.82 -21.31
CA PHE A 739 -11.28 -13.25 -22.47
C PHE A 739 -9.84 -13.82 -22.62
N PRO A 740 -9.67 -15.09 -23.01
CA PRO A 740 -8.35 -15.74 -23.08
C PRO A 740 -7.42 -15.27 -24.21
N VAL A 741 -7.93 -14.66 -25.28
CA VAL A 741 -7.11 -14.21 -26.43
C VAL A 741 -6.59 -12.80 -26.16
N ALA A 742 -5.27 -12.59 -26.19
CA ALA A 742 -4.70 -11.25 -26.06
C ALA A 742 -5.02 -10.40 -27.31
N LEU A 743 -5.44 -9.15 -27.10
CA LEU A 743 -5.48 -8.15 -28.16
C LEU A 743 -4.05 -7.73 -28.48
N ASP A 744 -3.65 -7.79 -29.75
CA ASP A 744 -2.38 -7.24 -30.20
C ASP A 744 -2.32 -5.74 -29.86
N ALA A 745 -1.31 -5.35 -29.09
CA ALA A 745 -1.15 -4.01 -28.52
C ALA A 745 -1.02 -2.88 -29.57
N ALA A 746 -0.96 -3.21 -30.86
CA ALA A 746 -0.75 -2.27 -31.96
C ALA A 746 -2.05 -1.78 -32.64
N SER A 747 -3.19 -2.44 -32.44
CA SER A 747 -4.42 -2.08 -33.16
C SER A 747 -5.18 -0.98 -32.43
N ILE A 748 -4.84 0.28 -32.75
CA ILE A 748 -5.55 1.48 -32.28
C ILE A 748 -6.96 1.59 -32.93
N GLU A 749 -7.23 0.82 -33.99
CA GLU A 749 -8.51 0.80 -34.69
C GLU A 749 -9.38 -0.40 -34.26
N LEU A 750 -10.52 -0.12 -33.64
CA LEU A 750 -11.65 -1.04 -33.60
C LEU A 750 -12.29 -1.07 -34.99
N ALA A 751 -11.79 -1.91 -35.89
CA ALA A 751 -12.45 -2.17 -37.17
C ALA A 751 -13.58 -3.20 -36.96
N VAL A 752 -14.77 -2.74 -36.54
CA VAL A 752 -16.02 -3.48 -36.80
C VAL A 752 -16.47 -3.04 -38.19
N VAL A 753 -16.20 -3.87 -39.20
CA VAL A 753 -16.55 -3.59 -40.60
C VAL A 753 -18.06 -3.82 -40.79
N PRO A 754 -18.85 -2.83 -41.24
CA PRO A 754 -20.23 -3.06 -41.67
C PRO A 754 -20.26 -3.84 -42.99
N ALA A 755 -21.29 -4.68 -43.14
CA ALA A 755 -21.36 -5.84 -44.03
C ALA A 755 -21.44 -5.58 -45.56
N GLN A 756 -20.75 -4.58 -46.13
CA GLN A 756 -20.89 -4.23 -47.56
C GLN A 756 -19.60 -4.16 -48.39
N SER A 757 -18.49 -4.73 -47.91
CA SER A 757 -17.32 -4.95 -48.77
C SER A 757 -17.17 -6.44 -49.08
N ALA A 758 -17.64 -6.83 -50.27
CA ALA A 758 -17.31 -8.14 -50.83
C ALA A 758 -15.80 -8.26 -51.00
N ALA A 759 -15.22 -9.33 -50.44
CA ALA A 759 -13.82 -9.77 -50.51
C ALA A 759 -12.85 -9.35 -49.36
N ALA A 760 -13.16 -9.72 -48.12
CA ALA A 760 -12.18 -10.07 -47.07
C ALA A 760 -12.86 -10.99 -46.03
N PRO A 761 -12.17 -11.98 -45.41
CA PRO A 761 -12.83 -13.01 -44.62
C PRO A 761 -13.45 -12.41 -43.36
N ALA A 762 -14.75 -12.65 -43.15
CA ALA A 762 -15.47 -12.27 -41.94
C ALA A 762 -14.77 -12.85 -40.69
N GLU A 763 -14.10 -12.00 -39.91
CA GLU A 763 -13.63 -12.40 -38.59
C GLU A 763 -14.84 -12.63 -37.68
N LYS A 764 -15.00 -13.88 -37.28
CA LYS A 764 -16.17 -14.43 -36.59
C LYS A 764 -16.32 -13.81 -35.20
N SER A 765 -17.55 -13.41 -34.85
CA SER A 765 -17.92 -12.86 -33.54
C SER A 765 -17.52 -13.81 -32.41
N TRP A 766 -16.66 -13.35 -31.52
CA TRP A 766 -16.18 -14.14 -30.39
C TRP A 766 -17.23 -14.23 -29.27
N ARG A 767 -17.50 -15.44 -28.76
CA ARG A 767 -18.45 -15.69 -27.68
C ARG A 767 -17.79 -15.63 -26.30
N HIS A 768 -18.47 -15.03 -25.33
CA HIS A 768 -18.01 -14.93 -23.94
C HIS A 768 -19.18 -15.12 -22.95
N PRO A 769 -18.90 -15.42 -21.66
CA PRO A 769 -19.94 -15.59 -20.63
C PRO A 769 -20.67 -14.28 -20.28
N THR A 770 -21.78 -14.00 -20.95
CA THR A 770 -22.55 -12.75 -20.81
C THR A 770 -23.11 -12.55 -19.40
N LYS A 771 -23.62 -13.60 -18.72
CA LYS A 771 -24.18 -13.46 -17.37
C LYS A 771 -23.11 -13.11 -16.32
N ILE A 772 -21.92 -13.68 -16.46
CA ILE A 772 -20.80 -13.43 -15.53
C ILE A 772 -20.33 -11.99 -15.71
N VAL A 773 -20.08 -11.56 -16.95
CA VAL A 773 -19.60 -10.21 -17.23
C VAL A 773 -20.65 -9.16 -16.88
N ARG A 774 -21.92 -9.37 -17.21
CA ARG A 774 -23.02 -8.47 -16.82
C ARG A 774 -23.19 -8.37 -15.30
N TYR A 775 -23.04 -9.48 -14.57
CA TYR A 775 -23.06 -9.47 -13.10
C TYR A 775 -21.90 -8.65 -12.52
N LEU A 776 -20.70 -8.77 -13.09
CA LEU A 776 -19.53 -8.01 -12.64
C LEU A 776 -19.66 -6.51 -12.96
N LEU A 777 -20.14 -6.17 -14.16
CA LEU A 777 -20.36 -4.79 -14.61
C LEU A 777 -21.50 -4.11 -13.82
N GLY A 778 -22.60 -4.82 -13.54
CA GLY A 778 -23.73 -4.28 -12.78
C GLY A 778 -23.41 -3.98 -11.31
N ARG A 779 -22.31 -4.52 -10.77
CA ARG A 779 -21.83 -4.25 -9.40
C ARG A 779 -20.70 -3.23 -9.33
N GLU A 780 -20.33 -2.59 -10.45
CA GLU A 780 -19.24 -1.60 -10.51
C GLU A 780 -17.88 -2.18 -10.04
N LEU A 781 -17.68 -3.50 -10.19
CA LEU A 781 -16.46 -4.19 -9.71
C LEU A 781 -15.35 -4.28 -10.76
N VAL A 782 -15.64 -3.85 -11.99
CA VAL A 782 -14.75 -3.98 -13.14
C VAL A 782 -14.12 -2.63 -13.45
N GLY A 783 -12.79 -2.60 -13.53
CA GLY A 783 -12.04 -1.47 -14.06
C GLY A 783 -11.46 -1.82 -15.42
N GLU A 784 -11.32 -0.84 -16.31
CA GLU A 784 -10.82 -1.07 -17.68
C GLU A 784 -9.42 -1.69 -17.69
N ASN A 785 -8.56 -1.27 -16.76
CA ASN A 785 -7.15 -1.72 -16.66
C ASN A 785 -6.97 -3.12 -16.04
N GLN A 786 -8.05 -3.84 -15.71
CA GLN A 786 -7.94 -5.20 -15.16
C GLN A 786 -7.47 -6.22 -16.20
N ILE A 787 -7.69 -5.95 -17.49
CA ILE A 787 -7.23 -6.78 -18.60
C ILE A 787 -6.32 -5.96 -19.52
N GLU A 788 -5.28 -6.58 -20.04
CA GLU A 788 -4.42 -6.01 -21.08
C GLU A 788 -5.26 -5.73 -22.34
N GLY A 789 -5.35 -4.46 -22.73
CA GLY A 789 -6.14 -4.01 -23.88
C GLY A 789 -7.52 -3.43 -23.56
N GLY A 790 -7.99 -3.48 -22.31
CA GLY A 790 -9.25 -2.85 -21.89
C GLY A 790 -10.49 -3.71 -22.11
N VAL A 791 -11.36 -3.81 -21.10
CA VAL A 791 -12.57 -4.65 -21.12
C VAL A 791 -13.54 -4.20 -22.22
N THR A 792 -13.70 -2.90 -22.42
CA THR A 792 -14.62 -2.37 -23.44
C THR A 792 -14.22 -2.77 -24.86
N ARG A 793 -12.92 -2.89 -25.16
CA ARG A 793 -12.44 -3.35 -26.48
C ARG A 793 -12.77 -4.82 -26.74
N TYR A 794 -12.65 -5.66 -25.71
CA TYR A 794 -13.05 -7.07 -25.80
C TYR A 794 -14.55 -7.23 -26.03
N LEU A 795 -15.37 -6.45 -25.32
CA LEU A 795 -16.84 -6.45 -25.50
C LEU A 795 -17.24 -5.98 -26.89
N ALA A 796 -16.56 -4.96 -27.42
CA ALA A 796 -16.80 -4.46 -28.77
C ALA A 796 -16.45 -5.49 -29.84
N ARG A 797 -15.34 -6.23 -29.68
CA ARG A 797 -14.96 -7.35 -30.55
C ARG A 797 -15.98 -8.49 -30.49
N ALA A 798 -16.60 -8.71 -29.34
CA ALA A 798 -17.66 -9.70 -29.16
C ALA A 798 -19.05 -9.22 -29.65
N GLY A 799 -19.23 -7.92 -29.92
CA GLY A 799 -20.49 -7.34 -30.37
C GLY A 799 -21.59 -7.29 -29.29
N ASP A 800 -21.24 -7.36 -27.99
CA ASP A 800 -22.22 -7.34 -26.89
C ASP A 800 -22.55 -5.90 -26.45
N TRP A 801 -23.39 -5.25 -27.24
CA TRP A 801 -23.85 -3.88 -27.00
C TRP A 801 -24.58 -3.65 -25.67
N PRO A 802 -25.48 -4.55 -25.21
CA PRO A 802 -26.09 -4.42 -23.89
C PRO A 802 -25.06 -4.33 -22.75
N SER A 803 -24.01 -5.15 -22.78
CA SER A 803 -22.94 -5.09 -21.78
C SER A 803 -22.08 -3.83 -21.91
N ILE A 804 -21.86 -3.32 -23.13
CA ILE A 804 -21.17 -2.04 -23.38
C ILE A 804 -21.95 -0.86 -22.78
N LEU A 805 -23.27 -0.82 -22.95
CA LEU A 805 -24.11 0.25 -22.38
C LEU A 805 -24.08 0.26 -20.85
N VAL A 806 -24.12 -0.93 -20.24
CA VAL A 806 -23.94 -1.06 -18.79
C VAL A 806 -22.54 -0.59 -18.41
N ALA A 807 -21.49 -1.02 -19.12
CA ALA A 807 -20.11 -0.62 -18.85
C ALA A 807 -19.91 0.90 -18.93
N LEU A 808 -20.50 1.59 -19.92
CA LEU A 808 -20.45 3.06 -20.02
C LEU A 808 -21.07 3.77 -18.81
N SER A 809 -22.07 3.15 -18.17
CA SER A 809 -22.70 3.73 -16.98
C SER A 809 -22.01 3.37 -15.66
N THR A 810 -21.35 2.20 -15.58
CA THR A 810 -20.82 1.66 -14.32
C THR A 810 -19.30 1.71 -14.22
N VAL A 811 -18.57 1.78 -15.34
CA VAL A 811 -17.10 1.79 -15.35
C VAL A 811 -16.59 3.23 -15.46
N PRO A 812 -15.93 3.76 -14.42
CA PRO A 812 -15.48 5.16 -14.41
C PRO A 812 -14.23 5.42 -15.26
N ASP A 813 -13.44 4.39 -15.59
CA ASP A 813 -12.09 4.53 -16.16
C ASP A 813 -12.01 4.07 -17.63
N ILE A 814 -12.99 4.40 -18.48
CA ILE A 814 -12.93 4.03 -19.90
C ILE A 814 -12.12 5.09 -20.67
N PRO A 815 -11.06 4.72 -21.42
CA PRO A 815 -10.28 5.67 -22.20
C PRO A 815 -11.14 6.30 -23.29
N GLU A 816 -11.05 7.62 -23.43
CA GLU A 816 -11.91 8.38 -24.35
C GLU A 816 -11.69 7.95 -25.81
N THR A 817 -10.48 7.51 -26.16
CA THR A 817 -10.15 6.93 -27.48
C THR A 817 -10.91 5.65 -27.81
N THR A 818 -11.37 4.89 -26.81
CA THR A 818 -12.20 3.70 -27.03
C THR A 818 -13.68 4.05 -27.04
N THR A 819 -14.09 5.03 -26.24
CA THR A 819 -15.48 5.50 -26.28
C THR A 819 -15.83 6.19 -27.61
N VAL A 820 -14.90 6.96 -28.19
CA VAL A 820 -15.09 7.63 -29.49
C VAL A 820 -15.10 6.61 -30.63
N SER A 821 -14.26 5.57 -30.58
CA SER A 821 -14.32 4.52 -31.61
C SER A 821 -15.63 3.73 -31.56
N LEU A 822 -16.19 3.49 -30.37
CA LEU A 822 -17.56 2.94 -30.21
C LEU A 822 -18.63 3.91 -30.74
N LEU A 823 -18.46 5.22 -30.53
CA LEU A 823 -19.39 6.20 -31.09
C LEU A 823 -19.38 6.18 -32.63
N VAL A 824 -18.20 6.12 -33.24
CA VAL A 824 -18.04 6.08 -34.70
C VAL A 824 -18.72 4.83 -35.28
N THR A 825 -18.60 3.67 -34.64
CA THR A 825 -19.27 2.44 -35.12
C THR A 825 -20.80 2.54 -35.03
N VAL A 826 -21.34 3.13 -33.96
CA VAL A 826 -22.79 3.38 -33.84
C VAL A 826 -23.27 4.40 -34.87
N VAL A 827 -22.52 5.47 -35.13
CA VAL A 827 -22.87 6.49 -36.13
C VAL A 827 -22.86 5.91 -37.55
N ARG A 828 -21.87 5.09 -37.89
CA ARG A 828 -21.80 4.40 -39.19
C ARG A 828 -22.97 3.43 -39.37
N ALA A 829 -23.27 2.64 -38.35
CA ALA A 829 -24.42 1.73 -38.38
C ALA A 829 -25.75 2.48 -38.51
N ALA A 830 -25.90 3.64 -37.86
CA ALA A 830 -27.09 4.48 -38.00
C ALA A 830 -27.22 5.10 -39.40
N ALA A 831 -26.10 5.45 -40.05
CA ALA A 831 -26.09 5.95 -41.42
C ALA A 831 -26.48 4.86 -42.42
N ASP A 832 -25.99 3.63 -42.22
CA ASP A 832 -26.31 2.48 -43.07
C ASP A 832 -27.79 2.05 -42.93
N ALA A 833 -28.35 2.11 -41.71
CA ALA A 833 -29.77 1.84 -41.46
C ALA A 833 -30.70 2.83 -42.19
N HIS A 834 -30.32 4.12 -42.26
CA HIS A 834 -31.06 5.13 -43.02
C HIS A 834 -30.97 4.96 -44.55
N ALA A 835 -29.96 4.25 -45.06
CA ALA A 835 -29.82 3.94 -46.48
C ALA A 835 -30.56 2.65 -46.89
N ALA A 836 -30.70 1.68 -45.97
CA ALA A 836 -31.36 0.39 -46.21
C ALA A 836 -32.90 0.47 -46.22
N ASP A 837 -33.51 1.44 -45.52
CA ASP A 837 -34.96 1.68 -45.50
C ASP A 837 -35.56 2.11 -46.86
N ALA A 838 -34.74 2.21 -47.92
CA ALA A 838 -35.17 2.53 -49.29
C ALA A 838 -35.39 1.31 -50.20
N MET A 839 -35.08 0.08 -49.78
CA MET A 839 -35.32 -1.15 -50.56
C MET A 839 -35.64 -2.33 -49.62
N ASP A 840 -36.82 -2.92 -49.79
CA ASP A 840 -37.28 -4.15 -49.11
C ASP A 840 -36.23 -5.29 -49.15
N ALA A 841 -35.94 -5.91 -48.00
CA ALA A 841 -35.48 -7.30 -47.91
C ALA A 841 -35.72 -7.91 -46.51
N GLU A 842 -36.43 -9.04 -46.50
CA GLU A 842 -36.70 -9.88 -45.33
C GLU A 842 -35.48 -10.68 -44.84
N SER A 843 -35.42 -10.88 -43.51
CA SER A 843 -34.85 -12.01 -42.76
C SER A 843 -33.33 -12.30 -42.77
N SER A 844 -32.70 -12.23 -41.58
CA SER A 844 -31.58 -13.11 -41.18
C SER A 844 -31.23 -12.91 -39.68
N THR A 845 -31.07 -14.03 -38.96
CA THR A 845 -30.86 -14.16 -37.52
C THR A 845 -29.37 -14.03 -37.08
N LEU A 846 -29.11 -13.24 -36.01
CA LEU A 846 -27.87 -12.99 -35.19
C LEU A 846 -26.97 -11.80 -35.59
N PRO A 847 -26.25 -11.11 -34.66
CA PRO A 847 -26.32 -11.00 -33.19
C PRO A 847 -26.94 -9.64 -32.73
N ALA A 848 -27.03 -9.40 -31.41
CA ALA A 848 -27.81 -8.33 -30.76
C ALA A 848 -27.82 -6.95 -31.47
N PRO A 849 -28.97 -6.25 -31.53
CA PRO A 849 -29.12 -5.03 -32.31
C PRO A 849 -28.22 -3.91 -31.78
N ILE A 850 -27.48 -3.28 -32.70
CA ILE A 850 -26.69 -2.08 -32.42
C ILE A 850 -27.64 -1.03 -31.79
N PRO A 851 -27.27 -0.39 -30.67
CA PRO A 851 -28.15 0.52 -29.97
C PRO A 851 -28.39 1.77 -30.82
N SER A 852 -29.57 2.35 -30.66
CA SER A 852 -29.89 3.62 -31.31
C SER A 852 -28.93 4.72 -30.84
N LEU A 853 -28.54 5.63 -31.74
CA LEU A 853 -27.66 6.76 -31.45
C LEU A 853 -28.08 7.55 -30.19
N PRO A 854 -29.38 7.85 -29.94
CA PRO A 854 -29.81 8.55 -28.74
C PRO A 854 -29.51 7.77 -27.44
N LEU A 855 -29.75 6.46 -27.43
CA LEU A 855 -29.55 5.62 -26.25
C LEU A 855 -28.06 5.51 -25.92
N PHE A 856 -27.22 5.28 -26.94
CA PHE A 856 -25.78 5.22 -26.76
C PHE A 856 -25.20 6.58 -26.30
N LEU A 857 -25.59 7.69 -26.93
CA LEU A 857 -25.13 9.02 -26.53
C LEU A 857 -25.57 9.38 -25.10
N ALA A 858 -26.77 8.97 -24.67
CA ALA A 858 -27.23 9.19 -23.31
C ALA A 858 -26.42 8.41 -22.27
N ALA A 859 -26.00 7.18 -22.59
CA ALA A 859 -25.10 6.40 -21.74
C ALA A 859 -23.67 6.99 -21.75
N PHE A 860 -23.18 7.41 -22.91
CA PHE A 860 -21.89 8.06 -23.08
C PHE A 860 -21.77 9.36 -22.26
N LEU A 861 -22.81 10.19 -22.24
CA LEU A 861 -22.81 11.46 -21.48
C LEU A 861 -22.90 11.28 -19.97
N LYS A 862 -23.31 10.10 -19.48
CA LYS A 862 -23.26 9.75 -18.05
C LYS A 862 -21.85 9.33 -17.62
N ALA A 863 -21.00 8.88 -18.54
CA ALA A 863 -19.63 8.50 -18.25
C ALA A 863 -18.78 9.75 -17.93
N PRO A 864 -17.88 9.70 -16.93
CA PRO A 864 -16.94 10.79 -16.69
C PRO A 864 -15.93 10.88 -17.86
N TYR A 865 -15.75 12.08 -18.42
CA TYR A 865 -14.78 12.32 -19.49
C TYR A 865 -13.93 13.54 -19.20
N THR A 866 -12.68 13.54 -19.67
CA THR A 866 -11.82 14.72 -19.59
C THR A 866 -11.87 15.52 -20.90
N PRO A 867 -12.28 16.81 -20.90
CA PRO A 867 -12.52 17.56 -22.14
C PRO A 867 -11.31 17.63 -23.09
N ALA A 868 -10.10 17.70 -22.55
CA ALA A 868 -8.88 17.82 -23.34
C ALA A 868 -8.53 16.53 -24.09
N THR A 869 -8.64 15.36 -23.45
CA THR A 869 -8.36 14.07 -24.09
C THR A 869 -9.48 13.69 -25.05
N LEU A 870 -10.74 13.97 -24.69
CA LEU A 870 -11.90 13.76 -25.57
C LEU A 870 -11.75 14.58 -26.86
N ARG A 871 -11.35 15.85 -26.77
CA ARG A 871 -11.07 16.68 -27.95
C ARG A 871 -10.01 16.06 -28.85
N ALA A 872 -8.90 15.59 -28.28
CA ALA A 872 -7.83 14.95 -29.04
C ALA A 872 -8.26 13.60 -29.65
N ALA A 873 -9.12 12.84 -28.97
CA ALA A 873 -9.70 11.59 -29.48
C ALA A 873 -10.68 11.84 -30.64
N LEU A 874 -11.60 12.79 -30.48
CA LEU A 874 -12.55 13.22 -31.51
C LEU A 874 -11.82 13.71 -32.77
N GLN A 875 -10.80 14.57 -32.63
CA GLN A 875 -10.00 15.05 -33.76
C GLN A 875 -9.30 13.92 -34.54
N LYS A 876 -8.91 12.84 -33.87
CA LYS A 876 -8.19 11.72 -34.49
C LYS A 876 -9.11 10.70 -35.15
N GLN A 877 -10.27 10.43 -34.56
CA GLN A 877 -11.12 9.28 -34.92
C GLN A 877 -12.46 9.66 -35.57
N LEU A 878 -13.00 10.84 -35.29
CA LEU A 878 -14.30 11.29 -35.81
C LEU A 878 -14.10 12.23 -37.00
N SER A 879 -14.72 11.91 -38.14
CA SER A 879 -14.72 12.80 -39.30
C SER A 879 -15.78 13.90 -39.17
N ALA A 880 -15.60 15.01 -39.89
CA ALA A 880 -16.56 16.13 -39.85
C ALA A 880 -17.97 15.72 -40.35
N THR A 881 -18.07 14.76 -41.27
CA THR A 881 -19.35 14.21 -41.74
C THR A 881 -20.04 13.36 -40.68
N GLU A 882 -19.29 12.58 -39.90
CA GLU A 882 -19.82 11.76 -38.80
C GLU A 882 -20.21 12.61 -37.57
N ALA A 883 -19.65 13.82 -37.42
CA ALA A 883 -20.00 14.74 -36.34
C ALA A 883 -21.39 15.39 -36.51
N VAL A 884 -21.91 15.51 -37.74
CA VAL A 884 -23.23 16.12 -38.01
C VAL A 884 -24.39 15.38 -37.33
N PRO A 885 -24.57 14.06 -37.47
CA PRO A 885 -25.68 13.34 -36.82
C PRO A 885 -25.60 13.39 -35.28
N VAL A 886 -24.39 13.44 -34.71
CA VAL A 886 -24.19 13.61 -33.27
C VAL A 886 -24.67 14.99 -32.79
N LEU A 887 -24.32 16.04 -33.53
CA LEU A 887 -24.78 17.41 -33.23
C LEU A 887 -26.29 17.58 -33.46
N GLU A 888 -26.86 16.91 -34.46
CA GLU A 888 -28.32 16.89 -34.69
C GLU A 888 -29.06 16.31 -33.49
N GLN A 889 -28.56 15.20 -32.93
CA GLN A 889 -29.17 14.59 -31.76
C GLN A 889 -29.06 15.48 -30.52
N CYS A 890 -27.91 16.14 -30.31
CA CYS A 890 -27.74 17.10 -29.22
C CYS A 890 -28.71 18.29 -29.36
N ASP A 891 -28.88 18.80 -30.57
CA ASP A 891 -29.79 19.90 -30.86
C ASP A 891 -31.27 19.51 -30.65
N ARG A 892 -31.66 18.27 -30.98
CA ARG A 892 -32.99 17.72 -30.66
C ARG A 892 -33.23 17.71 -29.15
N TRP A 893 -32.25 17.28 -28.35
CA TRP A 893 -32.38 17.32 -26.88
C TRP A 893 -32.48 18.74 -26.34
N LEU A 894 -31.70 19.68 -26.86
CA LEU A 894 -31.81 21.10 -26.47
C LEU A 894 -33.18 21.68 -26.80
N ALA A 895 -33.75 21.32 -27.95
CA ALA A 895 -35.10 21.73 -28.34
C ALA A 895 -36.18 21.14 -27.41
N LEU A 896 -36.07 19.86 -27.02
CA LEU A 896 -36.98 19.23 -26.04
C LEU A 896 -36.93 19.94 -24.69
N TRP A 897 -35.73 20.27 -24.19
CA TRP A 897 -35.57 21.02 -22.94
C TRP A 897 -36.20 22.42 -23.02
N LEU A 898 -36.12 23.11 -24.17
CA LEU A 898 -36.80 24.40 -24.37
C LEU A 898 -38.32 24.25 -24.43
N GLN A 899 -38.83 23.19 -25.04
CA GLN A 899 -40.27 22.92 -25.09
C GLN A 899 -40.83 22.63 -23.69
N SER A 900 -40.11 21.88 -22.86
CA SER A 900 -40.52 21.64 -21.47
C SER A 900 -40.40 22.87 -20.57
N ALA A 901 -39.48 23.79 -20.87
CA ALA A 901 -39.29 25.02 -20.10
C ALA A 901 -40.36 26.08 -20.41
N ARG A 902 -41.10 25.95 -21.52
CA ARG A 902 -42.22 26.84 -21.79
C ARG A 902 -43.36 26.52 -20.83
N PRO A 903 -43.92 27.53 -20.13
CA PRO A 903 -45.13 27.31 -19.35
C PRO A 903 -46.20 26.75 -20.29
N ALA A 904 -46.89 25.70 -19.85
CA ALA A 904 -47.98 25.07 -20.59
C ALA A 904 -49.13 26.06 -20.76
N GLU A 905 -49.02 26.96 -21.74
CA GLU A 905 -50.12 27.78 -22.20
C GLU A 905 -50.90 27.01 -23.26
N ALA A 906 -52.11 26.59 -22.85
CA ALA A 906 -53.25 26.30 -23.72
C ALA A 906 -53.07 25.22 -24.80
N SER A 907 -52.95 23.95 -24.40
CA SER A 907 -53.43 22.84 -25.22
C SER A 907 -54.53 22.05 -24.50
N GLY A 908 -55.72 22.08 -25.08
CA GLY A 908 -56.70 20.98 -25.08
C GLY A 908 -57.20 20.47 -23.73
N GLU A 909 -58.29 21.10 -23.26
CA GLU A 909 -59.42 20.48 -22.58
C GLU A 909 -59.51 18.95 -22.76
N GLY A 910 -59.17 18.17 -21.72
CA GLY A 910 -59.47 16.74 -21.71
C GLY A 910 -58.46 15.84 -21.01
N ASP A 911 -58.15 16.05 -19.73
CA ASP A 911 -57.86 14.87 -18.92
C ASP A 911 -58.32 14.93 -17.46
N LYS A 912 -58.90 13.81 -17.05
CA LYS A 912 -59.89 13.71 -15.97
C LYS A 912 -59.21 13.88 -14.60
N LYS A 913 -59.70 14.84 -13.81
CA LYS A 913 -59.47 14.92 -12.35
C LYS A 913 -59.84 13.60 -11.67
N ARG A 914 -58.87 12.71 -11.45
CA ARG A 914 -58.97 11.67 -10.43
C ARG A 914 -58.90 12.34 -9.06
N LYS A 915 -60.07 12.54 -8.44
CA LYS A 915 -60.22 12.89 -7.02
C LYS A 915 -59.64 11.77 -6.15
N GLY A 916 -58.34 11.82 -5.88
CA GLY A 916 -57.69 11.12 -4.78
C GLY A 916 -57.60 12.06 -3.58
N LYS A 917 -58.31 11.76 -2.50
CA LYS A 917 -58.33 12.53 -1.26
C LYS A 917 -56.96 12.37 -0.58
N GLY A 918 -56.06 13.34 -0.79
CA GLY A 918 -54.78 13.44 -0.10
C GLY A 918 -53.55 13.11 -0.95
N SER A 919 -53.32 13.83 -2.05
CA SER A 919 -51.98 13.95 -2.60
C SER A 919 -51.39 15.31 -2.23
N LYS A 920 -50.35 15.28 -1.40
CA LYS A 920 -49.39 16.38 -1.34
C LYS A 920 -48.83 16.51 -2.75
N ALA A 921 -48.97 17.67 -3.37
CA ALA A 921 -48.16 18.02 -4.52
C ALA A 921 -46.70 17.91 -4.08
N VAL A 922 -46.04 16.80 -4.45
CA VAL A 922 -44.59 16.70 -4.42
C VAL A 922 -44.14 17.79 -5.38
N ALA A 923 -43.33 18.74 -4.90
CA ALA A 923 -42.72 19.74 -5.75
C ALA A 923 -41.95 18.97 -6.84
N GLN A 924 -42.47 18.98 -8.06
CA GLN A 924 -41.77 18.47 -9.22
C GLN A 924 -40.55 19.36 -9.39
N ASP A 925 -39.38 18.74 -9.27
CA ASP A 925 -38.10 19.39 -9.43
C ASP A 925 -37.98 19.81 -10.89
N VAL A 926 -37.96 21.13 -11.15
CA VAL A 926 -37.97 21.71 -12.52
C VAL A 926 -36.75 21.24 -13.34
N PHE A 927 -35.73 20.70 -12.67
CA PHE A 927 -34.51 20.15 -13.25
C PHE A 927 -34.51 18.61 -13.37
N LYS A 928 -35.55 17.91 -12.91
CA LYS A 928 -35.77 16.48 -13.20
C LYS A 928 -36.97 16.31 -14.10
N LEU A 929 -36.68 16.12 -15.38
CA LEU A 929 -37.64 15.63 -16.36
C LEU A 929 -38.09 14.22 -15.93
N VAL A 930 -39.32 14.07 -15.42
CA VAL A 930 -40.01 12.78 -15.43
C VAL A 930 -40.89 12.79 -16.67
N VAL A 931 -40.30 12.47 -17.82
CA VAL A 931 -41.08 12.03 -18.97
C VAL A 931 -41.46 10.59 -18.70
N GLU A 932 -42.75 10.31 -18.61
CA GLU A 932 -43.25 8.94 -18.53
C GLU A 932 -42.88 8.22 -19.84
N GLY A 933 -41.88 7.35 -19.77
CA GLY A 933 -41.51 6.42 -20.84
C GLY A 933 -40.40 6.90 -21.79
N GLU A 934 -39.18 7.13 -21.28
CA GLU A 934 -37.90 6.77 -21.93
C GLU A 934 -36.73 7.36 -21.09
N ASP A 935 -35.90 6.49 -20.47
CA ASP A 935 -34.71 6.85 -19.67
C ASP A 935 -33.55 7.47 -20.49
N ALA A 936 -33.84 8.10 -21.63
CA ALA A 936 -32.90 8.40 -22.71
C ALA A 936 -32.50 9.89 -22.86
N THR A 937 -33.05 10.82 -22.08
CA THR A 937 -32.66 12.25 -22.18
C THR A 937 -31.61 12.64 -21.12
N PRO A 938 -30.39 13.04 -21.53
CA PRO A 938 -29.35 13.50 -20.60
C PRO A 938 -29.67 14.90 -20.03
N MET A 939 -29.01 15.25 -18.92
CA MET A 939 -29.17 16.56 -18.27
C MET A 939 -28.51 17.67 -19.10
N LEU A 940 -29.06 18.88 -19.04
CA LEU A 940 -28.53 20.04 -19.77
C LEU A 940 -27.04 20.30 -19.46
N ASP A 941 -26.65 20.11 -18.20
CA ASP A 941 -25.27 20.25 -17.71
C ASP A 941 -24.29 19.25 -18.34
N GLN A 942 -24.77 18.15 -18.91
CA GLN A 942 -23.95 17.16 -19.62
C GLN A 942 -23.90 17.46 -21.13
N ILE A 943 -25.00 17.96 -21.70
CA ILE A 943 -25.10 18.25 -23.13
C ILE A 943 -24.23 19.44 -23.53
N ILE A 944 -24.29 20.55 -22.79
CA ILE A 944 -23.60 21.80 -23.17
C ILE A 944 -22.07 21.63 -23.21
N PRO A 945 -21.40 21.06 -22.18
CA PRO A 945 -19.96 20.86 -22.22
C PRO A 945 -19.54 19.88 -23.33
N PHE A 946 -20.35 18.86 -23.62
CA PHE A 946 -20.07 17.93 -24.71
C PHE A 946 -20.15 18.63 -26.08
N VAL A 947 -21.20 19.42 -26.33
CA VAL A 947 -21.33 20.22 -27.56
C VAL A 947 -20.15 21.18 -27.72
N GLN A 948 -19.71 21.83 -26.64
CA GLN A 948 -18.53 22.67 -26.65
C GLN A 948 -17.27 21.90 -27.08
N VAL A 949 -17.05 20.70 -26.55
CA VAL A 949 -15.89 19.87 -26.91
C VAL A 949 -15.93 19.42 -28.38
N VAL A 950 -17.11 19.05 -28.89
CA VAL A 950 -17.27 18.66 -30.32
C VAL A 950 -17.02 19.85 -31.24
N LEU A 951 -17.50 21.05 -30.88
CA LEU A 951 -17.24 22.28 -31.63
C LEU A 951 -15.75 22.64 -31.56
N ASP A 952 -15.12 22.65 -30.38
CA ASP A 952 -13.68 22.93 -30.27
C ASP A 952 -12.83 21.96 -31.11
N ALA A 953 -13.27 20.71 -31.27
CA ALA A 953 -12.58 19.70 -32.08
C ALA A 953 -12.75 19.94 -33.60
N HIS A 954 -13.95 20.27 -34.06
CA HIS A 954 -14.32 20.22 -35.49
C HIS A 954 -14.91 21.52 -36.06
N PHE A 955 -14.88 22.66 -35.35
CA PHE A 955 -15.56 23.88 -35.81
C PHE A 955 -15.07 24.36 -37.17
N VAL A 956 -13.75 24.39 -37.39
CA VAL A 956 -13.16 24.83 -38.66
C VAL A 956 -13.56 23.89 -39.81
N THR A 957 -13.58 22.57 -39.57
CA THR A 957 -13.93 21.58 -40.59
C THR A 957 -15.44 21.55 -40.87
N LEU A 958 -16.27 21.81 -39.87
CA LEU A 958 -17.72 21.96 -40.01
C LEU A 958 -18.11 23.24 -40.78
N LEU A 959 -17.34 24.33 -40.64
CA LEU A 959 -17.56 25.56 -41.43
C LEU A 959 -17.32 25.36 -42.93
N LEU A 960 -16.47 24.41 -43.31
CA LEU A 960 -16.26 24.06 -44.72
C LEU A 960 -17.45 23.27 -45.31
N GLN A 961 -18.28 22.66 -44.46
CA GLN A 961 -19.42 21.85 -44.89
C GLN A 961 -20.72 22.66 -44.92
N ARG A 962 -21.33 22.79 -46.11
CA ARG A 962 -22.58 23.55 -46.31
C ARG A 962 -23.78 23.00 -45.51
N GLN A 963 -23.81 21.69 -45.24
CA GLN A 963 -24.91 21.04 -44.51
C GLN A 963 -24.93 21.44 -43.02
N ALA A 964 -23.75 21.63 -42.42
CA ALA A 964 -23.63 21.99 -41.00
C ALA A 964 -24.06 23.44 -40.71
N HIS A 965 -24.05 24.35 -41.70
CA HIS A 965 -24.35 25.78 -41.48
C HIS A 965 -25.76 26.04 -40.92
N ARG A 966 -26.77 25.32 -41.41
CA ARG A 966 -28.15 25.46 -40.91
C ARG A 966 -28.26 24.96 -39.47
N LEU A 967 -27.61 23.83 -39.18
CA LEU A 967 -27.56 23.25 -37.85
C LEU A 967 -26.85 24.17 -36.85
N LEU A 968 -25.68 24.71 -37.21
CA LEU A 968 -24.91 25.60 -36.33
C LEU A 968 -25.71 26.87 -35.99
N ARG A 969 -26.46 27.42 -36.95
CA ARG A 969 -27.37 28.55 -36.68
C ARG A 969 -28.47 28.17 -35.70
N ARG A 970 -29.13 27.02 -35.90
CA ARG A 970 -30.18 26.54 -35.00
C ARG A 970 -29.66 26.25 -33.60
N LEU A 971 -28.52 25.57 -33.49
CA LEU A 971 -27.85 25.28 -32.23
C LEU A 971 -27.45 26.58 -31.51
N SER A 972 -26.92 27.57 -32.24
CA SER A 972 -26.59 28.88 -31.64
C SER A 972 -27.81 29.60 -31.08
N GLN A 973 -28.97 29.51 -31.75
CA GLN A 973 -30.23 30.05 -31.24
C GLN A 973 -30.70 29.31 -29.98
N HIS A 974 -30.69 27.98 -29.97
CA HIS A 974 -31.08 27.18 -28.81
C HIS A 974 -30.16 27.45 -27.60
N VAL A 975 -28.84 27.49 -27.81
CA VAL A 975 -27.87 27.80 -26.74
C VAL A 975 -28.08 29.22 -26.22
N ALA A 976 -28.25 30.22 -27.10
CA ALA A 976 -28.54 31.60 -26.68
C ALA A 976 -29.79 31.69 -25.80
N THR A 977 -30.88 31.01 -26.20
CA THR A 977 -32.11 30.98 -25.39
C THR A 977 -31.91 30.28 -24.04
N HIS A 978 -31.17 29.17 -24.00
CA HIS A 978 -30.83 28.48 -22.73
C HIS A 978 -29.98 29.37 -21.83
N THR A 979 -28.97 30.05 -22.36
CA THR A 979 -28.12 30.96 -21.57
C THR A 979 -28.91 32.12 -20.99
N GLN A 980 -29.87 32.66 -21.73
CA GLN A 980 -30.77 33.71 -21.24
C GLN A 980 -31.64 33.18 -20.08
N LEU A 981 -32.28 32.02 -20.25
CA LEU A 981 -33.09 31.39 -19.20
C LEU A 981 -32.27 31.07 -17.94
N VAL A 982 -31.05 30.54 -18.08
CA VAL A 982 -30.16 30.26 -16.94
C VAL A 982 -29.75 31.55 -16.23
N THR A 983 -29.48 32.62 -16.98
CA THR A 983 -29.16 33.95 -16.40
C THR A 983 -30.34 34.48 -15.60
N ASP A 984 -31.55 34.42 -16.17
CA ASP A 984 -32.78 34.86 -15.52
C ASP A 984 -33.06 34.04 -14.26
N LEU A 985 -32.95 32.70 -14.33
CA LEU A 985 -33.10 31.82 -13.17
C LEU A 985 -32.05 32.08 -12.10
N SER A 986 -30.78 32.28 -12.47
CA SER A 986 -29.70 32.56 -11.51
C SER A 986 -29.94 33.86 -10.74
N SER A 987 -30.53 34.88 -11.38
CA SER A 987 -30.92 36.12 -10.72
C SER A 987 -32.05 35.90 -9.70
N LEU A 988 -32.97 34.97 -9.98
CA LEU A 988 -34.09 34.63 -9.12
C LEU A 988 -33.69 33.73 -7.93
N VAL A 989 -32.62 32.93 -8.06
CA VAL A 989 -32.14 32.04 -6.98
C VAL A 989 -31.87 32.83 -5.69
N GLY A 990 -31.25 34.01 -5.79
CA GLY A 990 -30.98 34.87 -4.63
C GLY A 990 -32.25 35.26 -3.90
N ALA A 991 -33.22 35.83 -4.62
CA ALA A 991 -34.49 36.27 -4.05
C ALA A 991 -35.34 35.10 -3.50
N LEU A 992 -35.39 33.97 -4.24
CA LEU A 992 -36.13 32.77 -3.84
C LEU A 992 -35.52 32.08 -2.63
N SER A 993 -34.18 32.07 -2.49
CA SER A 993 -33.50 31.49 -1.32
C SER A 993 -33.81 32.24 -0.02
N ILE A 994 -33.91 33.57 -0.10
CA ILE A 994 -34.31 34.41 1.04
C ILE A 994 -35.77 34.12 1.39
N TYR A 995 -36.65 34.01 0.40
CA TYR A 995 -38.06 33.71 0.62
C TYR A 995 -38.28 32.30 1.18
N SER A 996 -37.59 31.28 0.67
CA SER A 996 -37.70 29.90 1.15
C SER A 996 -37.21 29.78 2.59
N ARG A 997 -36.07 30.40 2.91
CA ARG A 997 -35.54 30.47 4.27
C ARG A 997 -36.52 31.16 5.22
N LYS A 998 -37.08 32.31 4.83
CA LYS A 998 -38.08 33.02 5.62
C LYS A 998 -39.35 32.19 5.83
N LYS A 999 -39.79 31.43 4.81
CA LYS A 999 -40.94 30.55 4.92
C LYS A 999 -40.69 29.33 5.81
N ASP A 1000 -39.48 28.79 5.79
CA ASP A 1000 -39.09 27.69 6.68
C ASP A 1000 -38.88 28.17 8.12
N GLU A 1001 -38.35 29.37 8.32
CA GLU A 1001 -38.30 30.05 9.63
C GLU A 1001 -39.72 30.32 10.15
N GLN A 1002 -40.64 30.82 9.31
CA GLN A 1002 -42.05 30.97 9.67
C GLN A 1002 -42.72 29.64 10.02
N ARG A 1003 -42.41 28.56 9.27
CA ARG A 1003 -42.92 27.21 9.58
C ARG A 1003 -42.37 26.69 10.91
N ARG A 1004 -41.08 26.92 11.21
CA ARG A 1004 -40.46 26.54 12.48
C ARG A 1004 -41.07 27.33 13.63
N ALA A 1005 -41.19 28.65 13.50
CA ALA A 1005 -41.84 29.49 14.50
C ALA A 1005 -43.29 29.06 14.77
N ALA A 1006 -44.07 28.75 13.71
CA ALA A 1006 -45.44 28.26 13.87
C ALA A 1006 -45.52 26.86 14.51
N LEU A 1007 -44.50 26.01 14.36
CA LEU A 1007 -44.41 24.72 15.04
C LEU A 1007 -44.00 24.88 16.50
N GLU A 1008 -43.08 25.79 16.80
CA GLU A 1008 -42.65 26.13 18.16
C GLU A 1008 -43.78 26.78 18.96
N GLU A 1009 -44.54 27.68 18.35
CA GLU A 1009 -45.70 28.31 18.98
C GLU A 1009 -46.79 27.26 19.31
N LYS A 1010 -47.05 26.32 18.38
CA LYS A 1010 -47.96 25.19 18.63
C LYS A 1010 -47.44 24.25 19.72
N ALA A 1011 -46.14 24.00 19.78
CA ALA A 1011 -45.52 23.19 20.83
C ALA A 1011 -45.57 23.88 22.20
N ALA A 1012 -45.33 25.20 22.23
CA ALA A 1012 -45.42 26.02 23.42
C ALA A 1012 -46.86 26.09 23.96
N ALA A 1013 -47.85 26.32 23.08
CA ALA A 1013 -49.28 26.28 23.44
C ALA A 1013 -49.70 24.91 23.99
N ALA A 1014 -49.22 23.82 23.39
CA ALA A 1014 -49.47 22.47 23.89
C ALA A 1014 -48.82 22.24 25.28
N SER A 1015 -47.63 22.80 25.53
CA SER A 1015 -46.95 22.71 26.83
C SER A 1015 -47.60 23.57 27.93
N ALA A 1016 -48.12 24.75 27.58
CA ALA A 1016 -48.80 25.65 28.50
C ALA A 1016 -50.14 25.08 28.96
N SER A 1017 -50.90 24.44 28.05
CA SER A 1017 -52.14 23.73 28.42
C SER A 1017 -51.91 22.59 29.41
N ARG A 1018 -50.73 21.94 29.38
CA ARG A 1018 -50.37 20.85 30.32
C ARG A 1018 -49.86 21.34 31.67
N LYS A 1019 -49.26 22.54 31.75
CA LYS A 1019 -48.80 23.15 33.01
C LYS A 1019 -49.94 23.79 33.81
N ALA A 1020 -51.08 24.10 33.19
CA ALA A 1020 -52.26 24.60 33.89
C ALA A 1020 -52.93 23.55 34.80
N ASP A 1021 -52.68 22.26 34.56
CA ASP A 1021 -53.36 21.13 35.23
C ASP A 1021 -52.55 20.52 36.40
N GLY A 1022 -51.37 21.06 36.71
CA GLY A 1022 -50.49 20.59 37.78
C GLY A 1022 -50.18 21.69 38.79
N GLY A 1023 -51.08 21.90 39.75
CA GLY A 1023 -50.94 22.93 40.77
C GLY A 1023 -49.88 22.60 41.84
N VAL A 1024 -48.79 23.36 41.86
CA VAL A 1024 -48.15 24.02 43.02
C VAL A 1024 -47.29 25.15 42.44
N ARG A 1025 -47.57 26.42 42.80
CA ARG A 1025 -46.82 27.59 42.32
C ARG A 1025 -45.66 27.89 43.27
N GLU A 1026 -44.42 27.70 42.83
CA GLU A 1026 -43.23 28.12 43.57
C GLU A 1026 -42.99 29.63 43.46
N PHE A 1027 -42.58 30.26 44.56
CA PHE A 1027 -42.52 31.72 44.80
C PHE A 1027 -41.54 32.51 43.89
N GLY A 1028 -40.84 31.85 42.95
CA GLY A 1028 -39.98 32.50 41.95
C GLY A 1028 -40.64 32.72 40.58
N GLU A 1029 -41.70 31.97 40.24
CA GLU A 1029 -42.31 32.04 38.89
C GLU A 1029 -43.04 33.37 38.62
N SER A 1030 -43.46 34.09 39.67
CA SER A 1030 -44.17 35.36 39.52
C SER A 1030 -43.25 36.50 39.04
N MET A 1031 -41.97 36.46 39.40
CA MET A 1031 -40.99 37.48 39.00
C MET A 1031 -40.60 37.28 37.54
N GLU A 1032 -40.28 36.04 37.15
CA GLU A 1032 -39.96 35.69 35.76
C GLU A 1032 -41.13 35.92 34.80
N ARG A 1033 -42.37 35.65 35.23
CA ARG A 1033 -43.56 35.97 34.44
C ARG A 1033 -43.75 37.48 34.29
N ARG A 1034 -43.43 38.29 35.30
CA ARG A 1034 -43.46 39.76 35.20
C ARG A 1034 -42.41 40.28 34.25
N ILE A 1035 -41.19 39.75 34.31
CA ILE A 1035 -40.10 40.13 33.40
C ILE A 1035 -40.46 39.74 31.96
N LYS A 1036 -40.93 38.52 31.71
CA LYS A 1036 -41.37 38.08 30.38
C LYS A 1036 -42.60 38.84 29.87
N ALA A 1037 -43.51 39.23 30.76
CA ALA A 1037 -44.64 40.08 30.38
C ALA A 1037 -44.18 41.50 30.02
N GLN A 1038 -43.21 42.06 30.75
CA GLN A 1038 -42.59 43.35 30.43
C GLN A 1038 -41.80 43.31 29.12
N GLU A 1039 -41.02 42.26 28.87
CA GLU A 1039 -40.32 42.03 27.59
C GLU A 1039 -41.31 41.90 26.43
N LYS A 1040 -42.40 41.14 26.63
CA LYS A 1040 -43.46 40.99 25.63
C LYS A 1040 -44.21 42.31 25.37
N HIS A 1041 -44.41 43.15 26.39
CA HIS A 1041 -44.95 44.49 26.23
C HIS A 1041 -43.98 45.45 25.54
N ALA A 1042 -42.67 45.26 25.69
CA ALA A 1042 -41.64 46.03 24.99
C ALA A 1042 -41.50 45.64 23.50
N GLU A 1043 -41.82 44.39 23.14
CA GLU A 1043 -41.84 43.91 21.75
C GLU A 1043 -43.10 44.32 20.96
N VAL A 1044 -44.18 44.72 21.64
CA VAL A 1044 -45.38 45.23 20.97
C VAL A 1044 -45.11 46.67 20.52
N GLY A 1045 -44.78 46.85 19.24
CA GLY A 1045 -44.64 48.17 18.62
C GLY A 1045 -45.92 49.02 18.80
N GLU A 1046 -45.74 50.35 18.89
CA GLU A 1046 -46.69 51.39 19.35
C GLU A 1046 -48.13 51.38 18.76
N TYR A 1047 -48.44 50.52 17.79
CA TYR A 1047 -49.77 50.42 17.19
C TYR A 1047 -50.19 48.97 17.00
N THR A 1048 -50.72 48.35 18.06
CA THR A 1048 -51.60 47.18 17.93
C THR A 1048 -52.98 47.57 18.46
N VAL A 1049 -54.00 47.48 17.59
CA VAL A 1049 -55.40 47.70 17.96
C VAL A 1049 -55.95 46.39 18.52
N GLU A 1050 -55.94 46.25 19.84
CA GLU A 1050 -56.68 45.19 20.51
C GLU A 1050 -58.18 45.52 20.42
N THR A 1051 -58.90 44.80 19.55
CA THR A 1051 -60.36 44.87 19.51
C THR A 1051 -60.90 44.00 20.67
N PHE A 1052 -61.27 44.66 21.76
CA PHE A 1052 -62.03 44.01 22.83
C PHE A 1052 -63.45 43.74 22.33
N VAL A 1053 -63.78 42.47 22.13
CA VAL A 1053 -65.16 42.02 21.95
C VAL A 1053 -65.75 41.84 23.36
N LEU A 1054 -66.74 42.69 23.70
CA LEU A 1054 -67.51 42.62 24.95
C LEU A 1054 -68.42 41.39 25.01
#